data_AF-A0A673Z5Y7-F1
#
_entry.id   AF-A0A673Z5Y7-F1
#
_cell.length_a   1.000
_cell.length_b   1.000
_cell.length_c   1.000
_cell.angle_alpha   90.00
_cell.angle_beta   90.00
_cell.angle_gamma   90.00
#
_symmetry.space_group_name_H-M   'P 1'
#
loop_
_entity.id
_entity.type
_entity.pdbx_description
1 polymer ?
#
loop_
_entity_poly.entity_id
_entity_poly.type
_entity_poly.pdbx_seq_one_letter_code
_entity_poly.pdbx_strand_id
1 'polypeptide(L)'
;MSDTYLFNVCLSVLGDALDIADLTLVNPDPMVTSSDSSLHCVSSDWTSRPDSTTSSSILGMGWDFHTRLTHYVCMGRDFPLTHPQRLPVGPDTAYHHASKIEWKTRSDIFGEFYCRAKKSDTNQIYTYKMLNEAAFLPKSLTITVSIGEDVNICFTRRKVFAEDAVIYKNDSFIHSVPKNEIPDILVYPIQGVASSDAGLYTARSIAGAKSTSAITRLIVRKCKPGLWGPSCEHSCPVCSNGGVCHDETGECICPPGFKGQTCETVCGEGKFGRSCKERCRDGYCRSMVLCQRDPYGCSCGTGWRGFNCSEACGPGFYGAGCRLTCECGDMGKCDRFRGCVCKGRHGARCEREDRAPVVVSNLIDTELNAGIHHIVNCSATGQPAPLHGEIILLKPDTTRIYAFDTDMVDDQTTSTFRVDKITERDTGRWICQVKTTAGQAQRDFMVIVQVPPKPQNPPMLNGSGPHHLVVLVNKEPYTGDGPVTSVKVIYKQVNTSVWKTVEVVGPVVKLENLSPMTHYTTFVQLSRHGAGGAGFPGPEASFSTQMLGENYRRTQKNYRTRMPILYPFWCLSYPIYPPVSNLSYILYPFWCLSYPISSLVSILYPLWCLSYILSGVYTIVYPFRCLSHAILSVLPELPPAPSNIRSCNITDTSAIITWSLVEGHSISKLAEINVPQQGEGPGQRAANQMQFQLRGLKPDTPYVVEFWSKNNMGEGLEKPQIPLRTMTLQENSRLAGLGSEGNMLFYAILGSAGMTCITILVAFCIVLQLKRATVQRRMVQREEPVVQFSSGSLNLPSRKHKNPEQSVSYPTLEWNDIKFQDVIGEGNFGQVIKARIKKDGLRMDAAIKRMKEYASKDDHRDFAGELEVLCKLGHHPNIINLLGACEHRGYLYLAIEFAPHGNLLDFLRKSRVLETDPAFAIANSTASTLTSQQLLHFAADVARGMDYLAQKQFIHRDLAARNILVGDNFVAKIADFGLSRGQEVYVKKTMGRLPVRWMAIESLTYSVYTTNSDVWSYGVLLWEIVSLGGTPYCGMTCAELYEKLPQSYRLEKPLNCDDEVYELMGQCWREKPYKRPSFQQILVSLNRMLEERKTYVNTTLYEKFTYAGIDCSAEEAG
;
A
#
# COMPACT_ATOMS: atom_id res chain seq x y z
N MET A 1 3.50 57.96 7.74
CA MET A 1 2.24 58.06 6.96
C MET A 1 2.47 57.18 5.74
N SER A 2 2.05 55.91 5.74
CA SER A 2 0.68 55.35 5.84
C SER A 2 0.18 54.96 4.44
N ASP A 3 -0.27 53.74 4.15
CA ASP A 3 -0.24 52.48 4.90
C ASP A 3 -0.09 51.31 3.91
N THR A 4 0.50 50.19 4.32
CA THR A 4 0.74 49.03 3.42
C THR A 4 0.10 47.77 4.00
N TYR A 5 -1.21 47.62 3.79
CA TYR A 5 -1.97 46.43 4.20
C TYR A 5 -1.68 45.23 3.29
N LEU A 6 -0.59 44.50 3.60
CA LEU A 6 -0.38 43.14 3.10
C LEU A 6 -1.34 42.18 3.81
N PHE A 7 -2.38 41.74 3.10
CA PHE A 7 -3.25 40.64 3.54
C PHE A 7 -2.49 39.30 3.42
N ASN A 8 -1.70 38.98 4.43
CA ASN A 8 -1.21 37.61 4.65
C ASN A 8 -2.42 36.72 5.01
N VAL A 9 -2.99 36.05 4.01
CA VAL A 9 -3.95 34.97 4.24
C VAL A 9 -3.16 33.78 4.80
N CYS A 10 -3.18 33.62 6.13
CA CYS A 10 -2.76 32.38 6.76
C CYS A 10 -3.60 31.23 6.18
N LEU A 11 -2.96 30.37 5.39
CA LEU A 11 -3.51 29.09 4.96
C LEU A 11 -3.65 28.21 6.20
N SER A 12 -4.82 28.27 6.82
CA SER A 12 -5.23 27.33 7.86
C SER A 12 -5.27 25.93 7.27
N VAL A 13 -4.25 25.12 7.57
CA VAL A 13 -4.19 23.72 7.13
C VAL A 13 -5.36 22.96 7.77
N LEU A 14 -6.39 22.65 6.97
CA LEU A 14 -7.39 21.66 7.36
C LEU A 14 -6.70 20.29 7.39
N GLY A 15 -6.32 19.87 8.59
CA GLY A 15 -5.66 18.58 8.79
C GLY A 15 -6.59 17.40 8.55
N ASP A 16 -6.11 16.42 7.78
CA ASP A 16 -6.67 15.08 7.63
C ASP A 16 -5.51 14.11 7.26
N ALA A 17 -5.58 12.87 7.75
CA ALA A 17 -4.53 11.82 7.72
C ALA A 17 -3.35 11.95 8.71
N LEU A 18 -2.71 10.80 9.01
CA LEU A 18 -1.41 10.73 9.68
C LEU A 18 -0.30 11.21 8.73
N ASP A 19 0.57 12.09 9.21
CA ASP A 19 1.92 12.26 8.67
C ASP A 19 2.83 11.12 9.17
N ILE A 20 3.84 10.73 8.39
CA ILE A 20 4.88 9.78 8.82
C ILE A 20 5.76 10.41 9.90
N ALA A 21 5.85 11.74 9.95
CA ALA A 21 6.66 12.47 10.92
C ALA A 21 6.37 12.15 12.40
N ASP A 22 5.18 11.66 12.72
CA ASP A 22 4.76 11.39 14.10
C ASP A 22 5.00 9.93 14.55
N LEU A 23 5.49 9.08 13.62
CA LEU A 23 5.84 7.68 13.86
C LEU A 23 7.28 7.53 14.38
N THR A 24 7.50 6.56 15.27
CA THR A 24 8.84 6.11 15.68
C THR A 24 8.88 4.57 15.73
N LEU A 25 9.91 3.97 15.15
CA LEU A 25 10.10 2.52 15.14
C LEU A 25 11.10 2.11 16.22
N VAL A 26 10.63 1.36 17.21
CA VAL A 26 11.35 0.96 18.43
C VAL A 26 11.88 -0.47 18.30
N ASN A 27 13.20 -0.62 18.39
CA ASN A 27 13.92 -1.88 18.26
C ASN A 27 14.78 -2.14 19.51
N PRO A 28 14.25 -2.85 20.53
CA PRO A 28 14.96 -3.09 21.78
C PRO A 28 16.07 -4.16 21.69
N ASP A 29 16.00 -5.04 20.70
CA ASP A 29 16.97 -6.12 20.50
C ASP A 29 17.43 -6.20 19.03
N PRO A 30 18.34 -5.31 18.58
CA PRO A 30 18.91 -5.37 17.23
C PRO A 30 19.88 -6.55 17.06
N MET A 31 20.46 -7.05 18.16
CA MET A 31 21.16 -8.34 18.22
C MET A 31 20.31 -9.38 18.94
N VAL A 32 19.79 -10.34 18.17
CA VAL A 32 18.81 -11.35 18.60
C VAL A 32 19.52 -12.53 19.27
N THR A 33 19.36 -12.66 20.58
CA THR A 33 19.97 -13.73 21.40
C THR A 33 18.99 -14.85 21.79
N SER A 34 17.69 -14.56 21.89
CA SER A 34 16.63 -15.53 22.23
C SER A 34 15.54 -15.57 21.15
N SER A 35 14.46 -16.31 21.38
CA SER A 35 13.19 -16.23 20.64
C SER A 35 12.41 -14.94 20.92
N ASP A 36 12.64 -14.34 22.09
CA ASP A 36 11.72 -13.38 22.73
C ASP A 36 12.02 -11.94 22.29
N SER A 37 12.27 -11.78 20.99
CA SER A 37 12.47 -10.50 20.31
C SER A 37 11.21 -9.64 20.42
N SER A 38 11.39 -8.32 20.34
CA SER A 38 10.27 -7.43 20.03
C SER A 38 10.62 -6.31 19.03
N LEU A 39 9.59 -5.72 18.43
CA LEU A 39 9.67 -4.58 17.52
C LEU A 39 8.31 -3.89 17.53
N HIS A 40 8.32 -2.58 17.75
CA HIS A 40 7.11 -1.79 17.99
C HIS A 40 7.13 -0.55 17.13
N CYS A 41 6.08 -0.30 16.35
CA CYS A 41 5.87 0.99 15.71
C CYS A 41 4.88 1.79 16.53
N VAL A 42 5.31 2.96 17.01
CA VAL A 42 4.57 3.84 17.92
C VAL A 42 4.20 5.13 17.17
N SER A 43 2.97 5.62 17.35
CA SER A 43 2.51 6.90 16.83
C SER A 43 2.28 7.88 17.99
N SER A 44 2.78 9.10 17.86
CA SER A 44 2.80 10.07 18.97
C SER A 44 1.47 10.81 19.17
N ASP A 45 0.64 10.92 18.12
CA ASP A 45 -0.31 12.03 17.96
C ASP A 45 -1.69 11.66 17.39
N TRP A 46 -2.19 10.44 17.65
CA TRP A 46 -3.53 10.03 17.16
C TRP A 46 -4.69 10.62 17.99
N THR A 47 -5.19 11.79 17.60
CA THR A 47 -6.46 12.34 18.12
C THR A 47 -7.58 12.18 17.08
N SER A 48 -8.50 11.23 17.30
CA SER A 48 -9.74 11.16 16.52
C SER A 48 -10.66 12.34 16.84
N ARG A 49 -10.95 13.21 15.86
CA ARG A 49 -12.12 14.10 15.95
C ARG A 49 -13.39 13.26 16.06
N PRO A 50 -14.31 13.53 17.00
CA PRO A 50 -15.62 12.92 17.00
C PRO A 50 -16.53 13.69 16.04
N ASP A 51 -16.63 13.24 14.78
CA ASP A 51 -17.59 13.84 13.84
C ASP A 51 -19.03 13.65 14.31
N SER A 52 -19.79 14.75 14.26
CA SER A 52 -20.99 14.93 15.06
C SER A 52 -22.28 14.45 14.37
N THR A 53 -22.46 13.14 14.21
CA THR A 53 -23.81 12.54 14.01
C THR A 53 -23.87 11.04 14.34
N THR A 54 -24.01 10.67 15.63
CA THR A 54 -25.01 9.70 16.11
C THR A 54 -24.90 9.52 17.64
N SER A 55 -26.01 9.70 18.35
CA SER A 55 -26.08 9.43 19.78
C SER A 55 -26.62 8.02 20.05
N SER A 56 -25.75 7.07 20.37
CA SER A 56 -26.14 5.82 21.03
C SER A 56 -25.17 5.46 22.15
N SER A 57 -25.72 4.97 23.24
CA SER A 57 -25.05 4.81 24.53
C SER A 57 -24.13 3.59 24.59
N ILE A 58 -22.86 3.79 24.94
CA ILE A 58 -22.02 2.75 25.56
C ILE A 58 -21.34 3.33 26.80
N LEU A 59 -21.77 2.85 27.98
CA LEU A 59 -21.02 2.92 29.23
C LEU A 59 -20.65 1.49 29.62
N GLY A 60 -19.41 1.10 29.34
CA GLY A 60 -18.88 -0.23 29.67
C GLY A 60 -17.76 -0.65 28.75
N MET A 61 -16.75 -1.33 29.31
CA MET A 61 -15.64 -2.00 28.61
C MET A 61 -14.78 -1.10 27.70
N GLY A 62 -13.74 -0.49 28.28
CA GLY A 62 -12.64 0.12 27.52
C GLY A 62 -11.76 -0.96 26.86
N TRP A 63 -12.14 -1.40 25.66
CA TRP A 63 -11.36 -2.34 24.83
C TRP A 63 -11.33 -2.00 23.32
N ASP A 64 -12.16 -1.06 22.84
CA ASP A 64 -12.41 -0.84 21.40
C ASP A 64 -11.70 0.38 20.76
N PHE A 65 -10.54 0.76 21.32
CA PHE A 65 -9.61 1.72 20.70
C PHE A 65 -8.42 1.01 20.04
N HIS A 66 -7.91 -0.07 20.64
CA HIS A 66 -6.77 -0.85 20.09
C HIS A 66 -7.10 -1.56 18.76
N THR A 67 -8.37 -1.95 18.57
CA THR A 67 -8.92 -2.53 17.33
C THR A 67 -8.76 -1.63 16.11
N ARG A 68 -8.61 -0.30 16.30
CA ARG A 68 -8.54 0.69 15.21
C ARG A 68 -7.12 0.95 14.70
N LEU A 69 -6.08 0.76 15.52
CA LEU A 69 -4.68 1.04 15.11
C LEU A 69 -4.18 0.09 14.03
N THR A 70 -4.56 -1.18 14.09
CA THR A 70 -4.31 -2.19 13.05
C THR A 70 -4.91 -1.81 11.70
N HIS A 71 -5.87 -0.87 11.67
CA HIS A 71 -6.46 -0.35 10.44
C HIS A 71 -5.64 0.79 9.80
N TYR A 72 -4.72 1.47 10.52
CA TYR A 72 -3.99 2.64 9.99
C TYR A 72 -2.46 2.47 9.91
N VAL A 73 -1.85 1.58 10.68
CA VAL A 73 -0.39 1.30 10.62
C VAL A 73 -0.13 -0.03 9.90
N CYS A 74 0.96 -0.09 9.13
CA CYS A 74 1.50 -1.32 8.53
C CYS A 74 2.96 -1.50 8.93
N MET A 75 3.35 -2.74 9.26
CA MET A 75 4.74 -3.16 9.35
C MET A 75 5.03 -4.31 8.39
N GLY A 76 6.28 -4.41 7.98
CA GLY A 76 6.74 -5.46 7.08
C GLY A 76 8.25 -5.70 7.13
N ARG A 77 8.72 -6.54 6.22
CA ARG A 77 10.13 -6.91 6.05
C ARG A 77 10.50 -6.90 4.57
N ASP A 78 11.61 -6.25 4.25
CA ASP A 78 12.14 -6.15 2.88
C ASP A 78 13.30 -7.14 2.72
N PHE A 79 14.46 -6.89 3.32
CA PHE A 79 15.55 -7.88 3.39
C PHE A 79 15.26 -8.97 4.45
N PRO A 80 15.54 -10.28 4.21
CA PRO A 80 16.28 -10.87 3.09
C PRO A 80 15.39 -11.38 1.94
N LEU A 81 14.20 -10.83 1.76
CA LEU A 81 13.24 -11.22 0.73
C LEU A 81 13.51 -10.45 -0.58
N THR A 82 12.86 -10.87 -1.66
CA THR A 82 12.90 -10.16 -2.95
C THR A 82 11.77 -9.15 -3.11
N HIS A 83 10.76 -9.19 -2.24
CA HIS A 83 9.57 -8.32 -2.26
C HIS A 83 9.12 -7.98 -0.83
N PRO A 84 8.62 -6.76 -0.56
CA PRO A 84 8.12 -6.34 0.75
C PRO A 84 7.01 -7.24 1.33
N GLN A 85 7.33 -8.04 2.34
CA GLN A 85 6.35 -8.87 3.05
C GLN A 85 5.66 -8.05 4.15
N ARG A 86 4.33 -7.88 4.08
CA ARG A 86 3.54 -7.40 5.23
C ARG A 86 3.52 -8.49 6.31
N LEU A 87 3.77 -8.11 7.56
CA LEU A 87 3.83 -9.05 8.69
C LEU A 87 2.53 -9.01 9.51
N PRO A 88 2.19 -10.08 10.26
CA PRO A 88 1.12 -10.02 11.23
C PRO A 88 1.46 -9.03 12.34
N VAL A 89 0.53 -8.13 12.64
CA VAL A 89 0.68 -7.05 13.61
C VAL A 89 -0.38 -7.21 14.70
N GLY A 90 0.08 -7.38 15.94
CA GLY A 90 -0.76 -7.30 17.13
C GLY A 90 -0.81 -5.87 17.69
N PRO A 91 -1.86 -5.48 18.43
CA PRO A 91 -1.81 -4.26 19.23
C PRO A 91 -0.78 -4.39 20.35
N ASP A 92 -0.06 -3.32 20.65
CA ASP A 92 0.78 -3.24 21.86
C ASP A 92 0.10 -2.35 22.91
N THR A 93 0.06 -2.84 24.15
CA THR A 93 -0.55 -2.17 25.31
C THR A 93 0.48 -1.38 26.14
N ALA A 94 1.78 -1.44 25.79
CA ALA A 94 2.84 -0.75 26.52
C ALA A 94 2.98 0.75 26.21
N TYR A 95 2.37 1.23 25.11
CA TYR A 95 2.37 2.62 24.65
C TYR A 95 0.94 3.06 24.32
N HIS A 96 0.68 4.36 24.15
CA HIS A 96 -0.68 4.84 23.88
C HIS A 96 -1.21 4.39 22.51
N HIS A 97 -0.38 4.47 21.47
CA HIS A 97 -0.75 4.12 20.11
C HIS A 97 0.34 3.31 19.40
N ALA A 98 0.44 2.02 19.73
CA ALA A 98 1.48 1.15 19.19
C ALA A 98 0.97 -0.15 18.55
N SER A 99 1.80 -0.64 17.64
CA SER A 99 1.65 -1.88 16.87
C SER A 99 2.92 -2.70 17.04
N LYS A 100 2.80 -3.98 17.42
CA LYS A 100 3.93 -4.93 17.57
C LYS A 100 3.90 -6.01 16.50
N ILE A 101 5.07 -6.50 16.08
CA ILE A 101 5.17 -7.72 15.27
C ILE A 101 5.00 -8.95 16.17
N GLU A 102 4.51 -10.06 15.63
CA GLU A 102 4.54 -11.37 16.30
C GLU A 102 5.27 -12.40 15.40
N TRP A 103 6.48 -12.79 15.81
CA TRP A 103 7.33 -13.73 15.07
C TRP A 103 6.87 -15.17 15.26
N LYS A 104 6.81 -15.94 14.15
CA LYS A 104 6.49 -17.37 14.19
C LYS A 104 7.70 -18.24 14.47
N THR A 105 8.88 -17.85 13.98
CA THR A 105 10.13 -18.60 14.13
C THR A 105 11.31 -17.68 14.44
N ARG A 106 12.39 -18.22 15.03
CA ARG A 106 13.64 -17.45 15.27
C ARG A 106 14.28 -16.97 13.96
N SER A 107 14.06 -17.69 12.85
CA SER A 107 14.45 -17.30 11.49
C SER A 107 13.70 -16.06 10.97
N ASP A 108 12.46 -15.84 11.40
CA ASP A 108 11.68 -14.66 10.98
C ASP A 108 12.17 -13.34 11.61
N ILE A 109 12.98 -13.43 12.66
CA ILE A 109 13.49 -12.27 13.39
C ILE A 109 14.62 -11.56 12.61
N PHE A 110 15.31 -12.27 11.70
CA PHE A 110 16.38 -11.69 10.89
C PHE A 110 15.83 -10.86 9.71
N GLY A 111 16.37 -9.65 9.52
CA GLY A 111 16.08 -8.84 8.34
C GLY A 111 16.16 -7.31 8.51
N GLU A 112 15.72 -6.63 7.45
CA GLU A 112 15.33 -5.21 7.41
C GLU A 112 13.82 -5.14 7.57
N PHE A 113 13.36 -4.43 8.60
CA PHE A 113 11.94 -4.27 8.93
C PHE A 113 11.54 -2.82 8.77
N TYR A 114 10.32 -2.59 8.30
CA TYR A 114 9.78 -1.24 8.12
C TYR A 114 8.47 -1.02 8.87
N CYS A 115 8.16 0.25 9.12
CA CYS A 115 6.82 0.73 9.47
C CYS A 115 6.39 1.87 8.54
N ARG A 116 5.10 1.91 8.17
CA ARG A 116 4.48 3.00 7.40
C ARG A 116 3.02 3.22 7.79
N ALA A 117 2.52 4.44 7.59
CA ALA A 117 1.08 4.75 7.67
C ALA A 117 0.36 4.30 6.39
N LYS A 118 -0.84 3.74 6.47
CA LYS A 118 -1.55 3.17 5.31
C LYS A 118 -2.08 4.18 4.28
N LYS A 119 -2.08 5.48 4.59
CA LYS A 119 -2.58 6.55 3.69
C LYS A 119 -1.46 7.23 2.87
N SER A 120 -0.24 6.71 2.90
CA SER A 120 0.91 7.21 2.14
C SER A 120 1.74 6.04 1.59
N ASP A 121 2.05 6.09 0.29
CA ASP A 121 2.82 5.04 -0.38
C ASP A 121 4.32 5.37 -0.55
N THR A 122 4.76 6.58 -0.20
CA THR A 122 6.13 7.06 -0.48
C THR A 122 7.10 6.97 0.69
N ASN A 123 6.64 7.04 1.95
CA ASN A 123 7.51 7.19 3.12
C ASN A 123 7.41 6.02 4.11
N GLN A 124 8.56 5.52 4.56
CA GLN A 124 8.69 4.41 5.50
C GLN A 124 9.82 4.66 6.50
N ILE A 125 9.72 4.07 7.71
CA ILE A 125 10.78 4.07 8.72
C ILE A 125 11.37 2.66 8.79
N TYR A 126 12.70 2.54 8.67
CA TYR A 126 13.40 1.25 8.63
C TYR A 126 14.20 0.95 9.91
N THR A 127 14.39 -0.34 10.21
CA THR A 127 15.28 -0.84 11.27
C THR A 127 15.76 -2.27 10.97
N TYR A 128 16.72 -2.78 11.76
CA TYR A 128 17.46 -4.00 11.44
C TYR A 128 17.58 -4.93 12.64
N LYS A 129 17.42 -6.23 12.39
CA LYS A 129 17.64 -7.28 13.39
C LYS A 129 18.58 -8.34 12.83
N MET A 130 19.66 -8.59 13.57
CA MET A 130 20.75 -9.50 13.26
C MET A 130 20.79 -10.62 14.29
N LEU A 131 21.06 -11.85 13.86
CA LEU A 131 21.23 -12.97 14.79
C LEU A 131 22.59 -12.85 15.51
N ASN A 132 22.66 -13.21 16.79
CA ASN A 132 23.94 -13.27 17.53
C ASN A 132 24.92 -14.32 16.95
N GLU A 133 24.42 -15.19 16.09
CA GLU A 133 25.15 -16.11 15.22
C GLU A 133 26.06 -15.36 14.23
N ALA A 134 25.82 -14.09 13.90
CA ALA A 134 26.62 -13.31 12.96
C ALA A 134 28.12 -13.21 13.34
N ALA A 135 28.98 -13.28 12.31
CA ALA A 135 30.44 -13.26 12.47
C ALA A 135 31.03 -11.84 12.62
N PHE A 136 30.25 -10.82 12.28
CA PHE A 136 30.60 -9.40 12.32
C PHE A 136 29.54 -8.61 13.12
N LEU A 137 29.86 -7.35 13.44
CA LEU A 137 28.94 -6.36 14.02
C LEU A 137 29.19 -5.00 13.37
N PRO A 138 28.17 -4.29 12.83
CA PRO A 138 28.37 -2.97 12.27
C PRO A 138 28.56 -1.91 13.37
N LYS A 139 29.21 -0.79 13.04
CA LYS A 139 29.39 0.33 14.00
C LYS A 139 28.06 0.98 14.45
N SER A 140 27.05 0.97 13.58
CA SER A 140 25.68 1.45 13.84
C SER A 140 24.69 0.78 12.89
N LEU A 141 23.39 0.85 13.18
CA LEU A 141 22.34 0.32 12.29
C LEU A 141 22.18 1.12 11.00
N THR A 142 22.32 2.44 11.08
CA THR A 142 22.33 3.33 9.93
C THR A 142 23.55 4.25 9.98
N ILE A 143 23.91 4.78 8.82
CA ILE A 143 24.90 5.84 8.62
C ILE A 143 24.24 6.86 7.69
N THR A 144 24.18 8.14 8.08
CA THR A 144 23.62 9.22 7.26
C THR A 144 24.74 10.15 6.81
N VAL A 145 24.79 10.45 5.52
CA VAL A 145 25.73 11.39 4.88
C VAL A 145 25.03 12.18 3.78
N SER A 146 25.67 13.22 3.28
CA SER A 146 25.28 14.00 2.10
C SER A 146 26.10 13.63 0.86
N ILE A 147 25.56 13.91 -0.33
CA ILE A 147 26.32 13.73 -1.57
C ILE A 147 27.62 14.55 -1.55
N GLY A 148 28.72 13.90 -1.92
CA GLY A 148 30.06 14.48 -1.99
C GLY A 148 30.84 14.43 -0.67
N GLU A 149 30.31 13.85 0.40
CA GLU A 149 31.09 13.51 1.60
C GLU A 149 31.81 12.15 1.43
N ASP A 150 32.83 11.90 2.26
CA ASP A 150 33.53 10.62 2.34
C ASP A 150 33.00 9.80 3.52
N VAL A 151 32.84 8.47 3.36
CA VAL A 151 32.30 7.60 4.41
C VAL A 151 33.02 6.24 4.48
N ASN A 152 33.24 5.76 5.70
CA ASN A 152 33.83 4.45 5.98
C ASN A 152 32.79 3.53 6.61
N ILE A 153 32.34 2.52 5.87
CA ILE A 153 31.41 1.51 6.36
C ILE A 153 32.22 0.45 7.12
N CYS A 154 32.03 0.35 8.44
CA CYS A 154 32.87 -0.44 9.32
C CYS A 154 32.11 -1.59 10.00
N PHE A 155 32.68 -2.80 9.92
CA PHE A 155 32.21 -4.01 10.56
C PHE A 155 33.29 -4.61 11.48
N THR A 156 33.06 -4.63 12.78
CA THR A 156 33.94 -5.27 13.76
C THR A 156 33.80 -6.78 13.70
N ARG A 157 34.91 -7.52 13.61
CA ARG A 157 34.96 -8.98 13.63
C ARG A 157 34.59 -9.49 15.03
N ARG A 158 33.59 -10.35 15.14
CA ARG A 158 33.18 -11.02 16.39
C ARG A 158 33.56 -12.49 16.45
N LYS A 159 33.85 -13.11 15.30
CA LYS A 159 34.18 -14.54 15.19
C LYS A 159 35.31 -14.77 14.19
N VAL A 160 36.16 -15.74 14.50
CA VAL A 160 37.17 -16.28 13.58
C VAL A 160 36.54 -17.47 12.84
N PHE A 161 36.84 -17.58 11.55
CA PHE A 161 36.33 -18.59 10.62
C PHE A 161 37.39 -18.81 9.52
N ALA A 162 37.32 -19.93 8.79
CA ALA A 162 38.39 -20.44 7.93
C ALA A 162 38.15 -20.17 6.43
N GLU A 163 37.27 -19.21 6.13
CA GLU A 163 36.81 -18.83 4.79
C GLU A 163 36.86 -17.30 4.63
N ASP A 164 36.68 -16.80 3.41
CA ASP A 164 36.83 -15.38 3.10
C ASP A 164 35.67 -14.53 3.66
N ALA A 165 35.96 -13.29 4.04
CA ALA A 165 34.94 -12.31 4.40
C ALA A 165 34.39 -11.65 3.13
N VAL A 166 33.07 -11.46 3.07
CA VAL A 166 32.39 -10.88 1.89
C VAL A 166 31.42 -9.78 2.30
N ILE A 167 31.39 -8.70 1.53
CA ILE A 167 30.48 -7.56 1.68
C ILE A 167 29.54 -7.49 0.47
N TYR A 168 28.26 -7.34 0.75
CA TYR A 168 27.19 -7.12 -0.23
C TYR A 168 26.51 -5.77 0.00
N LYS A 169 26.04 -5.14 -1.08
CA LYS A 169 25.22 -3.91 -1.11
C LYS A 169 23.93 -4.25 -1.86
N ASN A 170 22.77 -4.10 -1.21
CA ASN A 170 21.46 -4.52 -1.76
C ASN A 170 21.51 -5.96 -2.32
N ASP A 171 22.01 -6.92 -1.51
CA ASP A 171 22.27 -8.33 -1.85
C ASP A 171 23.27 -8.58 -3.02
N SER A 172 23.77 -7.53 -3.67
CA SER A 172 24.77 -7.60 -4.75
C SER A 172 26.19 -7.58 -4.19
N PHE A 173 27.06 -8.46 -4.67
CA PHE A 173 28.44 -8.56 -4.17
C PHE A 173 29.26 -7.31 -4.56
N ILE A 174 30.01 -6.75 -3.61
CA ILE A 174 30.86 -5.57 -3.85
C ILE A 174 32.33 -5.70 -3.40
N HIS A 175 32.63 -6.55 -2.41
CA HIS A 175 34.00 -6.68 -1.89
C HIS A 175 34.22 -8.01 -1.16
N SER A 176 35.46 -8.51 -1.17
CA SER A 176 35.91 -9.70 -0.45
C SER A 176 37.32 -9.51 0.12
N VAL A 177 37.55 -10.02 1.34
CA VAL A 177 38.88 -10.08 1.98
C VAL A 177 39.27 -11.54 2.21
N PRO A 178 40.43 -12.01 1.71
CA PRO A 178 40.89 -13.38 1.90
C PRO A 178 40.99 -13.79 3.37
N LYS A 179 40.67 -15.04 3.69
CA LYS A 179 40.60 -15.58 5.06
C LYS A 179 41.78 -15.27 5.98
N ASN A 180 42.99 -15.22 5.41
CA ASN A 180 44.25 -14.96 6.13
C ASN A 180 44.46 -13.47 6.44
N GLU A 181 43.71 -12.58 5.79
CA GLU A 181 43.90 -11.12 5.79
C GLU A 181 42.70 -10.37 6.43
N ILE A 182 41.66 -11.08 6.89
CA ILE A 182 40.46 -10.48 7.51
C ILE A 182 40.86 -9.72 8.79
N PRO A 183 40.74 -8.38 8.83
CA PRO A 183 41.12 -7.58 9.99
C PRO A 183 40.06 -7.63 11.10
N ASP A 184 40.41 -7.16 12.30
CA ASP A 184 39.47 -7.01 13.42
C ASP A 184 38.39 -5.95 13.16
N ILE A 185 38.67 -4.98 12.30
CA ILE A 185 37.67 -4.03 11.78
C ILE A 185 37.76 -4.05 10.25
N LEU A 186 36.78 -4.66 9.61
CA LEU A 186 36.60 -4.66 8.17
C LEU A 186 36.03 -3.31 7.73
N VAL A 187 36.76 -2.57 6.91
CA VAL A 187 36.40 -1.21 6.46
C VAL A 187 36.19 -1.20 4.95
N TYR A 188 35.04 -0.69 4.51
CA TYR A 188 34.76 -0.39 3.11
C TYR A 188 34.65 1.14 2.94
N PRO A 189 35.69 1.80 2.38
CA PRO A 189 35.70 3.24 2.16
C PRO A 189 34.95 3.61 0.88
N ILE A 190 34.19 4.71 0.92
CA ILE A 190 33.54 5.35 -0.24
C ILE A 190 33.95 6.82 -0.22
N GLN A 191 34.54 7.30 -1.31
CA GLN A 191 34.96 8.70 -1.48
C GLN A 191 33.99 9.44 -2.40
N GLY A 192 33.60 10.66 -2.03
CA GLY A 192 32.68 11.50 -2.81
C GLY A 192 31.32 10.84 -3.05
N VAL A 193 30.68 10.35 -1.99
CA VAL A 193 29.44 9.55 -1.99
C VAL A 193 28.39 10.09 -2.97
N ALA A 194 27.80 9.21 -3.79
CA ALA A 194 26.72 9.52 -4.72
C ALA A 194 25.37 8.94 -4.25
N SER A 195 24.25 9.39 -4.82
CA SER A 195 22.90 8.86 -4.50
C SER A 195 22.80 7.35 -4.71
N SER A 196 23.55 6.81 -5.67
CA SER A 196 23.68 5.38 -5.97
C SER A 196 24.35 4.56 -4.87
N ASP A 197 24.92 5.19 -3.85
CA ASP A 197 25.56 4.54 -2.71
C ASP A 197 24.65 4.35 -1.50
N ALA A 198 23.47 4.97 -1.51
CA ALA A 198 22.41 4.60 -0.57
C ALA A 198 22.03 3.11 -0.72
N GLY A 199 21.76 2.45 0.41
CA GLY A 199 21.34 1.05 0.41
C GLY A 199 21.82 0.24 1.61
N LEU A 200 21.48 -1.04 1.59
CA LEU A 200 21.72 -2.01 2.64
C LEU A 200 23.07 -2.71 2.45
N TYR A 201 24.03 -2.44 3.33
CA TYR A 201 25.34 -3.09 3.34
C TYR A 201 25.35 -4.23 4.35
N THR A 202 25.80 -5.41 3.92
CA THR A 202 25.86 -6.61 4.76
C THR A 202 27.20 -7.32 4.67
N ALA A 203 27.66 -7.91 5.78
CA ALA A 203 28.96 -8.58 5.86
C ALA A 203 28.88 -9.94 6.58
N ARG A 204 29.49 -10.98 6.00
CA ARG A 204 29.52 -12.37 6.52
C ARG A 204 30.73 -13.16 6.03
N SER A 205 30.90 -14.40 6.52
CA SER A 205 31.70 -15.42 5.83
C SER A 205 31.05 -15.77 4.49
N ILE A 206 31.85 -16.04 3.47
CA ILE A 206 31.40 -16.53 2.16
C ILE A 206 30.57 -17.81 2.27
N ALA A 207 30.92 -18.71 3.20
CA ALA A 207 30.20 -19.96 3.49
C ALA A 207 29.03 -19.78 4.49
N GLY A 208 28.94 -18.63 5.16
CA GLY A 208 27.86 -18.33 6.09
C GLY A 208 26.52 -18.08 5.38
N ALA A 209 25.42 -18.62 5.92
CA ALA A 209 24.07 -18.34 5.43
C ALA A 209 23.72 -16.84 5.55
N LYS A 210 22.80 -16.32 4.71
CA LYS A 210 22.42 -14.89 4.73
C LYS A 210 22.01 -14.39 6.12
N SER A 211 21.33 -15.22 6.92
CA SER A 211 20.93 -14.95 8.31
C SER A 211 22.08 -14.76 9.31
N THR A 212 23.33 -15.04 8.90
CA THR A 212 24.55 -14.80 9.70
C THR A 212 25.27 -13.49 9.32
N SER A 213 24.62 -12.62 8.54
CA SER A 213 25.19 -11.33 8.15
C SER A 213 25.05 -10.27 9.25
N ALA A 214 26.09 -9.45 9.43
CA ALA A 214 25.91 -8.09 9.93
C ALA A 214 25.18 -7.24 8.88
N ILE A 215 24.43 -6.23 9.31
CA ILE A 215 23.59 -5.37 8.47
C ILE A 215 23.71 -3.90 8.91
N THR A 216 23.96 -2.98 7.98
CA THR A 216 23.87 -1.52 8.19
C THR A 216 23.38 -0.84 6.93
N ARG A 217 22.53 0.20 7.04
CA ARG A 217 22.06 0.98 5.88
C ARG A 217 22.81 2.30 5.75
N LEU A 218 23.34 2.59 4.56
CA LEU A 218 23.82 3.92 4.19
C LEU A 218 22.65 4.74 3.65
N ILE A 219 22.45 5.92 4.23
CA ILE A 219 21.42 6.90 3.88
C ILE A 219 22.15 8.11 3.28
N VAL A 220 21.81 8.48 2.05
CA VAL A 220 22.46 9.59 1.33
C VAL A 220 21.44 10.68 1.05
N ARG A 221 21.61 11.84 1.69
CA ARG A 221 20.84 13.06 1.41
C ARG A 221 21.17 13.55 -0.01
N LYS A 222 20.14 13.82 -0.82
CA LYS A 222 20.25 14.29 -2.22
C LYS A 222 20.99 15.62 -2.36
N CYS A 223 20.98 16.43 -1.30
CA CYS A 223 21.71 17.68 -1.23
C CYS A 223 23.01 17.59 -0.42
N LYS A 224 23.95 18.47 -0.73
CA LYS A 224 25.20 18.68 0.03
C LYS A 224 24.92 19.09 1.49
N PRO A 225 25.93 19.02 2.39
CA PRO A 225 25.78 19.50 3.76
C PRO A 225 25.28 20.95 3.80
N GLY A 226 24.30 21.22 4.67
CA GLY A 226 23.72 22.56 4.82
C GLY A 226 22.71 23.00 3.74
N LEU A 227 22.40 22.17 2.73
CA LEU A 227 21.43 22.50 1.67
C LEU A 227 20.21 21.56 1.65
N TRP A 228 19.11 22.06 1.09
CA TRP A 228 17.85 21.37 0.79
C TRP A 228 17.14 22.03 -0.42
N GLY A 229 16.05 21.42 -0.89
CA GLY A 229 15.24 21.86 -2.02
C GLY A 229 15.36 20.92 -3.23
N PRO A 230 14.40 20.97 -4.19
CA PRO A 230 14.39 20.06 -5.34
C PRO A 230 15.61 20.22 -6.26
N SER A 231 16.26 21.39 -6.24
CA SER A 231 17.54 21.68 -6.93
C SER A 231 18.67 21.98 -5.94
N CYS A 232 18.46 21.72 -4.64
CA CYS A 232 19.35 22.09 -3.53
C CYS A 232 19.63 23.61 -3.42
N GLU A 233 18.66 24.44 -3.80
CA GLU A 233 18.77 25.90 -3.86
C GLU A 233 18.60 26.62 -2.51
N HIS A 234 18.17 25.92 -1.46
CA HIS A 234 17.87 26.51 -0.16
C HIS A 234 18.85 26.08 0.93
N SER A 235 19.18 26.99 1.85
CA SER A 235 19.97 26.69 3.04
C SER A 235 19.12 26.03 4.13
N CYS A 236 19.65 25.00 4.77
CA CYS A 236 19.02 24.32 5.90
C CYS A 236 18.96 25.23 7.14
N PRO A 237 17.92 25.13 7.98
CA PRO A 237 17.96 25.65 9.34
C PRO A 237 19.02 24.92 10.18
N VAL A 238 19.45 25.56 11.26
CA VAL A 238 20.45 24.98 12.18
C VAL A 238 19.77 23.95 13.09
N CYS A 239 19.84 22.67 12.69
CA CYS A 239 19.33 21.56 13.50
C CYS A 239 20.25 21.30 14.71
N SER A 240 19.80 21.72 15.89
CA SER A 240 20.47 21.53 17.17
C SER A 240 20.46 20.07 17.62
N ASN A 241 21.28 19.76 18.65
CA ASN A 241 21.33 18.47 19.33
C ASN A 241 21.54 17.23 18.44
N GLY A 242 22.09 17.41 17.23
CA GLY A 242 22.32 16.32 16.27
C GLY A 242 21.07 15.92 15.48
N GLY A 243 20.08 16.80 15.34
CA GLY A 243 19.00 16.65 14.35
C GLY A 243 19.51 16.75 12.91
N VAL A 244 18.74 16.21 11.96
CA VAL A 244 19.13 16.15 10.53
C VAL A 244 18.12 16.92 9.68
N CYS A 245 18.58 17.89 8.91
CA CYS A 245 17.77 18.64 7.94
C CYS A 245 17.29 17.71 6.82
N HIS A 246 15.97 17.61 6.61
CA HIS A 246 15.36 16.90 5.50
C HIS A 246 15.70 17.62 4.17
N ASP A 247 16.30 16.90 3.23
CA ASP A 247 16.84 17.46 1.98
C ASP A 247 15.76 17.90 0.98
N GLU A 248 14.54 17.39 1.06
CA GLU A 248 13.41 17.87 0.24
C GLU A 248 12.58 19.00 0.87
N THR A 249 12.50 19.11 2.20
CA THR A 249 11.52 20.00 2.89
C THR A 249 12.14 21.02 3.84
N GLY A 250 13.44 20.90 4.17
CA GLY A 250 14.13 21.78 5.10
C GLY A 250 13.84 21.54 6.59
N GLU A 251 12.84 20.72 6.93
CA GLU A 251 12.47 20.42 8.33
C GLU A 251 13.60 19.64 9.05
N CYS A 252 13.93 20.02 10.29
CA CYS A 252 14.84 19.22 11.11
C CYS A 252 14.14 17.99 11.68
N ILE A 253 14.64 16.79 11.37
CA ILE A 253 14.22 15.55 12.03
C ILE A 253 15.02 15.41 13.32
N CYS A 254 14.32 15.36 14.45
CA CYS A 254 14.94 15.45 15.76
C CYS A 254 15.42 14.11 16.34
N PRO A 255 16.52 14.12 17.12
CA PRO A 255 16.96 12.94 17.84
C PRO A 255 15.94 12.53 18.92
N PRO A 256 15.78 11.23 19.21
CA PRO A 256 14.87 10.76 20.26
C PRO A 256 15.29 11.32 21.64
N GLY A 257 14.43 12.15 22.22
CA GLY A 257 14.71 12.94 23.42
C GLY A 257 14.69 14.47 23.20
N PHE A 258 14.53 14.94 21.96
CA PHE A 258 14.43 16.36 21.60
C PHE A 258 13.28 16.63 20.60
N LYS A 259 12.76 17.86 20.59
CA LYS A 259 11.76 18.35 19.63
C LYS A 259 11.91 19.83 19.28
N GLY A 260 10.96 20.37 18.52
CA GLY A 260 10.93 21.74 18.01
C GLY A 260 11.50 21.82 16.59
N GLN A 261 11.19 22.90 15.87
CA GLN A 261 11.55 23.06 14.43
C GLN A 261 13.06 22.95 14.16
N THR A 262 13.87 23.24 15.18
CA THR A 262 15.35 23.24 15.21
C THR A 262 15.91 22.19 16.17
N CYS A 263 15.09 21.33 16.78
CA CYS A 263 15.50 20.27 17.73
C CYS A 263 16.20 20.74 19.01
N GLU A 264 15.98 22.00 19.42
CA GLU A 264 16.55 22.61 20.63
C GLU A 264 15.81 22.22 21.92
N THR A 265 14.51 21.90 21.85
CA THR A 265 13.67 21.62 23.02
C THR A 265 13.89 20.21 23.54
N VAL A 266 14.23 20.06 24.83
CA VAL A 266 14.50 18.76 25.45
C VAL A 266 13.21 18.10 25.96
N CYS A 267 12.95 16.83 25.60
CA CYS A 267 11.76 16.09 26.02
C CYS A 267 11.72 15.74 27.52
N GLY A 268 12.89 15.65 28.18
CA GLY A 268 13.06 15.07 29.51
C GLY A 268 13.45 13.59 29.46
N GLU A 269 13.80 13.03 30.62
CA GLU A 269 14.24 11.63 30.72
C GLU A 269 13.14 10.65 30.26
N GLY A 270 13.54 9.59 29.55
CA GLY A 270 12.65 8.49 29.15
C GLY A 270 11.56 8.83 28.13
N LYS A 271 11.56 10.04 27.55
CA LYS A 271 10.54 10.51 26.59
C LYS A 271 11.05 10.55 25.15
N PHE A 272 10.16 10.27 24.19
CA PHE A 272 10.42 10.33 22.75
C PHE A 272 9.16 10.68 21.93
N GLY A 273 9.26 10.59 20.60
CA GLY A 273 8.22 11.01 19.65
C GLY A 273 8.30 12.50 19.32
N ARG A 274 7.77 12.91 18.16
CA ARG A 274 7.86 14.30 17.63
C ARG A 274 7.34 15.35 18.62
N SER A 275 6.30 14.99 19.38
CA SER A 275 5.66 15.84 20.38
C SER A 275 6.18 15.65 21.82
N CYS A 276 7.11 14.71 22.07
CA CYS A 276 7.59 14.27 23.39
C CYS A 276 6.50 13.63 24.30
N LYS A 277 5.43 13.08 23.71
CA LYS A 277 4.31 12.47 24.44
C LYS A 277 4.60 11.04 24.91
N GLU A 278 5.28 10.25 24.08
CA GLU A 278 5.56 8.84 24.35
C GLU A 278 6.67 8.64 25.40
N ARG A 279 6.57 7.55 26.17
CA ARG A 279 7.51 7.17 27.22
C ARG A 279 8.05 5.76 26.99
N CYS A 280 9.35 5.59 27.16
CA CYS A 280 10.00 4.29 27.09
C CYS A 280 9.56 3.37 28.24
N ARG A 281 9.35 2.08 27.92
CA ARG A 281 8.76 1.07 28.82
C ARG A 281 9.54 0.83 30.13
N ASP A 282 10.83 1.11 30.15
CA ASP A 282 11.73 1.03 31.32
C ASP A 282 11.81 2.33 32.12
N GLY A 283 11.18 3.41 31.64
CA GLY A 283 11.25 4.77 32.17
C GLY A 283 12.45 5.59 31.70
N TYR A 284 13.41 5.04 30.94
CA TYR A 284 14.67 5.72 30.60
C TYR A 284 15.17 5.52 29.16
N CYS A 285 14.56 4.65 28.36
CA CYS A 285 15.00 4.22 27.02
C CYS A 285 16.28 3.37 27.00
N ARG A 286 16.60 2.69 28.10
CA ARG A 286 17.71 1.73 28.14
C ARG A 286 17.36 0.50 27.31
N SER A 287 18.34 -0.01 26.56
CA SER A 287 18.16 -1.15 25.67
C SER A 287 17.08 -0.91 24.60
N MET A 288 17.04 0.30 24.03
CA MET A 288 16.11 0.67 22.96
C MET A 288 16.84 1.46 21.86
N VAL A 289 16.94 0.88 20.67
CA VAL A 289 17.24 1.64 19.45
C VAL A 289 15.93 2.25 18.96
N LEU A 290 15.97 3.53 18.62
CA LEU A 290 14.84 4.34 18.18
C LEU A 290 15.16 4.87 16.77
N CYS A 291 14.31 4.51 15.82
CA CYS A 291 14.45 4.89 14.42
C CYS A 291 13.35 5.87 14.00
N GLN A 292 13.77 6.92 13.30
CA GLN A 292 12.93 7.98 12.73
C GLN A 292 12.96 7.89 11.19
N ARG A 293 12.10 8.64 10.51
CA ARG A 293 12.10 8.73 9.04
C ARG A 293 13.46 9.17 8.48
N ASP A 294 13.75 8.78 7.25
CA ASP A 294 14.90 9.29 6.49
C ASP A 294 14.80 10.83 6.34
N PRO A 295 15.93 11.56 6.25
CA PRO A 295 17.31 11.05 6.31
C PRO A 295 17.88 10.69 7.71
N TYR A 296 17.11 10.73 8.82
CA TYR A 296 17.69 10.54 10.16
C TYR A 296 18.13 9.08 10.47
N GLY A 297 17.32 8.08 10.15
CA GLY A 297 17.63 6.67 10.41
C GLY A 297 17.51 6.25 11.89
N CYS A 298 18.48 5.51 12.43
CA CYS A 298 18.42 4.87 13.74
C CYS A 298 19.48 5.37 14.73
N SER A 299 19.10 5.56 16.00
CA SER A 299 20.00 5.94 17.10
C SER A 299 19.56 5.37 18.45
N CYS A 300 20.40 5.49 19.48
CA CYS A 300 19.93 5.37 20.86
C CYS A 300 19.23 6.66 21.27
N GLY A 301 18.25 6.56 22.17
CA GLY A 301 17.74 7.74 22.87
C GLY A 301 18.85 8.53 23.57
N THR A 302 18.60 9.81 23.83
CA THR A 302 19.54 10.66 24.58
C THR A 302 19.92 10.01 25.93
N GLY A 303 21.17 10.19 26.38
CA GLY A 303 21.70 9.57 27.60
C GLY A 303 22.24 8.14 27.48
N TRP A 304 22.12 7.49 26.31
CA TRP A 304 22.55 6.10 26.06
C TRP A 304 23.40 5.92 24.80
N ARG A 305 24.26 4.89 24.81
CA ARG A 305 25.17 4.49 23.73
C ARG A 305 25.41 2.98 23.70
N GLY A 306 26.28 2.54 22.78
CA GLY A 306 26.54 1.13 22.49
C GLY A 306 25.53 0.57 21.48
N PHE A 307 25.86 -0.53 20.80
CA PHE A 307 25.04 -1.06 19.70
C PHE A 307 23.60 -1.43 20.11
N ASN A 308 23.46 -1.98 21.32
CA ASN A 308 22.16 -2.30 21.94
C ASN A 308 21.62 -1.16 22.83
N CYS A 309 22.23 0.03 22.86
CA CYS A 309 21.79 1.16 23.72
C CYS A 309 21.68 0.84 25.23
N SER A 310 22.54 -0.05 25.73
CA SER A 310 22.53 -0.55 27.12
C SER A 310 23.52 0.16 28.06
N GLU A 311 24.44 0.95 27.51
CA GLU A 311 25.50 1.71 28.21
C GLU A 311 25.12 3.19 28.33
N ALA A 312 25.38 3.80 29.49
CA ALA A 312 25.18 5.24 29.68
C ALA A 312 26.28 6.07 28.98
N CYS A 313 25.99 7.36 28.73
CA CYS A 313 27.02 8.32 28.35
C CYS A 313 28.13 8.42 29.42
N GLY A 314 29.36 8.62 28.96
CA GLY A 314 30.46 9.01 29.86
C GLY A 314 30.29 10.47 30.34
N PRO A 315 30.95 10.87 31.44
CA PRO A 315 30.93 12.25 31.89
C PRO A 315 31.36 13.23 30.78
N GLY A 316 30.61 14.33 30.62
CA GLY A 316 30.87 15.32 29.56
C GLY A 316 30.18 15.05 28.22
N PHE A 317 29.47 13.92 28.05
CA PHE A 317 28.77 13.57 26.81
C PHE A 317 27.25 13.48 27.01
N TYR A 318 26.51 13.88 25.98
CA TYR A 318 25.05 13.86 25.95
C TYR A 318 24.49 13.58 24.55
N GLY A 319 23.16 13.58 24.42
CA GLY A 319 22.47 13.45 23.13
C GLY A 319 22.33 12.01 22.65
N ALA A 320 21.64 11.83 21.51
CA ALA A 320 21.37 10.52 20.94
C ALA A 320 22.66 9.76 20.60
N GLY A 321 22.81 8.55 21.15
CA GLY A 321 24.04 7.75 21.01
C GLY A 321 25.26 8.35 21.74
N CYS A 322 25.07 9.33 22.63
CA CYS A 322 26.12 10.10 23.30
C CYS A 322 27.12 10.77 22.34
N ARG A 323 26.64 11.23 21.18
CA ARG A 323 27.46 11.81 20.10
C ARG A 323 27.87 13.28 20.32
N LEU A 324 27.33 13.95 21.35
CA LEU A 324 27.56 15.36 21.62
C LEU A 324 28.41 15.56 22.87
N THR A 325 29.29 16.55 22.84
CA THR A 325 30.07 17.03 23.99
C THR A 325 29.39 18.22 24.66
N CYS A 326 29.31 18.21 25.99
CA CYS A 326 28.83 19.33 26.78
C CYS A 326 29.88 20.46 26.85
N GLU A 327 29.49 21.69 26.53
CA GLU A 327 30.38 22.87 26.50
C GLU A 327 29.83 24.00 27.41
N CYS A 328 29.49 23.65 28.65
CA CYS A 328 28.64 24.49 29.53
C CYS A 328 29.36 25.65 30.25
N GLY A 329 30.68 25.75 30.12
CA GLY A 329 31.52 26.59 30.97
C GLY A 329 31.37 26.30 32.47
N ASP A 330 31.79 27.23 33.32
CA ASP A 330 31.65 27.13 34.79
C ASP A 330 30.19 27.37 35.28
N MET A 331 29.30 27.81 34.39
CA MET A 331 27.95 28.31 34.69
C MET A 331 26.85 27.23 34.55
N GLY A 332 27.21 26.00 34.19
CA GLY A 332 26.29 24.87 34.04
C GLY A 332 26.94 23.52 34.29
N LYS A 333 26.10 22.47 34.40
CA LYS A 333 26.55 21.08 34.51
C LYS A 333 26.12 20.28 33.29
N CYS A 334 26.96 19.35 32.86
CA CYS A 334 26.61 18.38 31.83
C CYS A 334 25.65 17.33 32.40
N ASP A 335 24.43 17.29 31.87
CA ASP A 335 23.49 16.19 32.03
C ASP A 335 23.45 15.33 30.75
N ARG A 336 23.47 14.01 30.91
CA ARG A 336 23.55 13.06 29.78
C ARG A 336 22.33 13.06 28.88
N PHE A 337 21.16 13.43 29.40
CA PHE A 337 19.90 13.48 28.64
C PHE A 337 19.67 14.87 28.05
N ARG A 338 19.94 15.93 28.84
CA ARG A 338 19.56 17.32 28.55
C ARG A 338 20.68 18.18 27.97
N GLY A 339 21.94 17.77 28.06
CA GLY A 339 23.09 18.62 27.74
C GLY A 339 23.38 19.59 28.89
N CYS A 340 23.60 20.86 28.58
CA CYS A 340 23.99 21.85 29.59
C CYS A 340 22.81 22.31 30.45
N VAL A 341 22.83 21.92 31.73
CA VAL A 341 21.91 22.40 32.77
C VAL A 341 22.53 23.65 33.42
N CYS A 342 22.08 24.80 32.94
CA CYS A 342 22.59 26.13 33.26
C CYS A 342 21.90 26.75 34.50
N LYS A 343 22.56 27.69 35.19
CA LYS A 343 21.99 28.40 36.35
C LYS A 343 21.58 29.83 36.00
N GLY A 344 20.28 30.07 35.79
CA GLY A 344 19.73 31.39 35.44
C GLY A 344 20.12 31.87 34.04
N ARG A 345 20.35 30.91 33.15
CA ARG A 345 20.82 31.08 31.78
C ARG A 345 20.31 29.92 30.92
N HIS A 346 20.34 30.08 29.61
CA HIS A 346 19.97 29.06 28.63
C HIS A 346 20.86 29.09 27.38
N GLY A 347 20.55 28.25 26.39
CA GLY A 347 21.38 28.00 25.22
C GLY A 347 22.32 26.80 25.41
N ALA A 348 22.84 26.26 24.31
CA ALA A 348 23.60 25.01 24.32
C ALA A 348 24.94 25.09 25.10
N ARG A 349 25.42 26.30 25.39
CA ARG A 349 26.67 26.57 26.14
C ARG A 349 26.43 27.46 27.37
N CYS A 350 25.18 27.58 27.83
CA CYS A 350 24.79 28.57 28.85
C CYS A 350 25.12 30.03 28.43
N GLU A 351 25.04 30.33 27.14
CA GLU A 351 25.52 31.58 26.57
C GLU A 351 24.51 32.75 26.69
N ARG A 352 23.23 32.47 26.94
CA ARG A 352 22.11 33.44 26.95
C ARG A 352 21.53 33.63 28.35
N GLU A 353 20.94 34.80 28.61
CA GLU A 353 20.38 35.17 29.92
C GLU A 353 18.87 35.03 29.99
N ASP A 354 18.39 34.60 31.16
CA ASP A 354 17.00 34.23 31.37
C ASP A 354 16.07 35.45 31.56
N ARG A 355 14.90 35.44 30.91
CA ARG A 355 13.81 36.40 31.07
C ARG A 355 12.58 35.69 31.64
N ALA A 356 12.01 36.25 32.71
CA ALA A 356 10.83 35.70 33.38
C ALA A 356 9.65 35.45 32.40
N PRO A 357 8.86 34.37 32.60
CA PRO A 357 7.78 34.02 31.70
C PRO A 357 6.58 34.98 31.83
N VAL A 358 5.74 35.04 30.79
CA VAL A 358 4.50 35.85 30.76
C VAL A 358 3.37 35.04 30.13
N VAL A 359 2.21 34.97 30.78
CA VAL A 359 1.01 34.31 30.21
C VAL A 359 0.32 35.24 29.22
N VAL A 360 0.38 34.88 27.93
CA VAL A 360 -0.18 35.69 26.82
C VAL A 360 -1.56 35.23 26.37
N SER A 361 -2.00 34.02 26.75
CA SER A 361 -3.33 33.49 26.38
C SER A 361 -4.46 34.44 26.76
N ASN A 362 -5.37 34.69 25.82
CA ASN A 362 -6.60 35.45 26.07
C ASN A 362 -7.67 34.55 26.72
N LEU A 363 -7.42 34.16 27.98
CA LEU A 363 -8.39 33.43 28.79
C LEU A 363 -9.58 34.34 29.11
N ILE A 364 -10.80 33.85 28.86
CA ILE A 364 -12.06 34.58 29.05
C ILE A 364 -13.01 33.80 29.95
N ASP A 365 -13.86 34.51 30.68
CA ASP A 365 -14.87 33.91 31.54
C ASP A 365 -15.89 33.12 30.70
N THR A 366 -16.17 31.88 31.11
CA THR A 366 -16.87 30.90 30.27
C THR A 366 -17.98 30.15 31.03
N GLU A 367 -19.20 30.12 30.49
CA GLU A 367 -20.30 29.27 30.97
C GLU A 367 -20.31 27.92 30.25
N LEU A 368 -20.44 26.82 30.99
CA LEU A 368 -20.37 25.44 30.49
C LEU A 368 -21.51 24.58 31.08
N ASN A 369 -22.05 23.66 30.27
CA ASN A 369 -23.05 22.69 30.75
C ASN A 369 -22.36 21.48 31.41
N ALA A 370 -22.91 21.00 32.54
CA ALA A 370 -22.40 19.83 33.24
C ALA A 370 -22.46 18.56 32.35
N GLY A 371 -21.40 17.75 32.42
CA GLY A 371 -21.23 16.50 31.67
C GLY A 371 -20.40 16.62 30.39
N ILE A 372 -20.12 17.82 29.88
CA ILE A 372 -19.32 18.00 28.66
C ILE A 372 -17.82 17.76 28.89
N HIS A 373 -17.08 17.61 27.80
CA HIS A 373 -15.63 17.77 27.78
C HIS A 373 -15.28 19.23 27.49
N HIS A 374 -14.21 19.74 28.08
CA HIS A 374 -13.70 21.10 27.85
C HIS A 374 -12.20 21.06 27.56
N ILE A 375 -11.75 22.00 26.72
CA ILE A 375 -10.35 22.14 26.31
C ILE A 375 -9.93 23.58 26.57
N VAL A 376 -8.77 23.76 27.20
CA VAL A 376 -8.22 25.06 27.57
C VAL A 376 -6.82 25.19 26.99
N ASN A 377 -6.56 26.26 26.27
CA ASN A 377 -5.25 26.56 25.68
C ASN A 377 -4.57 27.67 26.50
N CYS A 378 -3.41 27.38 27.09
CA CYS A 378 -2.62 28.40 27.76
C CYS A 378 -1.29 28.64 27.03
N SER A 379 -1.23 29.79 26.38
CA SER A 379 -0.06 30.35 25.71
C SER A 379 0.75 31.23 26.64
N ALA A 380 2.07 31.05 26.63
CA ALA A 380 3.02 31.82 27.43
C ALA A 380 4.36 32.00 26.71
N THR A 381 4.98 33.16 26.87
CA THR A 381 6.33 33.47 26.40
C THR A 381 7.31 33.44 27.57
N GLY A 382 8.62 33.40 27.27
CA GLY A 382 9.70 33.43 28.25
C GLY A 382 11.04 33.12 27.58
N GLN A 383 12.16 33.34 28.27
CA GLN A 383 13.48 32.87 27.79
C GLN A 383 14.21 32.21 28.98
N PRO A 384 14.50 30.88 28.97
CA PRO A 384 14.04 29.91 27.98
C PRO A 384 12.51 29.91 27.87
N ALA A 385 12.01 29.58 26.68
CA ALA A 385 10.58 29.40 26.46
C ALA A 385 10.06 28.28 27.39
N PRO A 386 8.85 28.40 27.96
CA PRO A 386 8.33 27.39 28.89
C PRO A 386 8.33 26.00 28.27
N LEU A 387 8.83 25.01 28.99
CA LEU A 387 8.87 23.62 28.52
C LEU A 387 7.51 22.92 28.72
N HIS A 388 7.32 21.80 28.02
CA HIS A 388 6.15 20.93 28.22
C HIS A 388 6.10 20.41 29.66
N GLY A 389 5.08 20.84 30.42
CA GLY A 389 4.90 20.56 31.85
C GLY A 389 5.34 21.69 32.79
N GLU A 390 5.98 22.75 32.28
CA GLU A 390 6.23 24.00 33.04
C GLU A 390 5.01 24.94 33.00
N ILE A 391 4.13 24.78 32.02
CA ILE A 391 2.77 25.31 32.03
C ILE A 391 1.84 24.26 32.64
N ILE A 392 1.06 24.65 33.65
CA ILE A 392 0.02 23.83 34.29
C ILE A 392 -1.29 24.60 34.42
N LEU A 393 -2.42 23.89 34.45
CA LEU A 393 -3.74 24.46 34.68
C LEU A 393 -4.25 23.99 36.06
N LEU A 394 -4.61 24.94 36.92
CA LEU A 394 -5.20 24.69 38.22
C LEU A 394 -6.71 24.84 38.16
N LYS A 395 -7.41 23.85 38.71
CA LYS A 395 -8.83 23.94 39.07
C LYS A 395 -9.04 24.79 40.34
N PRO A 396 -10.28 25.21 40.66
CA PRO A 396 -10.61 25.98 41.87
C PRO A 396 -10.28 25.25 43.19
N ASP A 397 -10.28 23.91 43.18
CA ASP A 397 -9.87 23.05 44.29
C ASP A 397 -8.33 22.87 44.40
N THR A 398 -7.56 23.59 43.60
CA THR A 398 -6.10 23.48 43.38
C THR A 398 -5.63 22.19 42.69
N THR A 399 -6.54 21.33 42.20
CA THR A 399 -6.17 20.14 41.42
C THR A 399 -5.39 20.56 40.16
N ARG A 400 -4.19 19.98 40.02
CA ARG A 400 -3.30 20.21 38.87
C ARG A 400 -3.72 19.36 37.68
N ILE A 401 -4.08 20.00 36.59
CA ILE A 401 -4.22 19.38 35.28
C ILE A 401 -2.91 19.61 34.52
N TYR A 402 -2.33 18.52 34.03
CA TYR A 402 -1.15 18.55 33.17
C TYR A 402 -1.57 18.70 31.71
N ALA A 403 -0.75 19.38 30.92
CA ALA A 403 -1.00 19.56 29.50
C ALA A 403 -0.89 18.22 28.77
N PHE A 404 -1.89 17.86 27.97
CA PHE A 404 -1.78 16.68 27.09
C PHE A 404 -1.05 17.03 25.79
N ASP A 405 -1.01 18.32 25.44
CA ASP A 405 -0.23 18.83 24.32
C ASP A 405 0.58 20.07 24.68
N THR A 406 1.66 20.35 23.95
CA THR A 406 2.41 21.60 24.09
C THR A 406 3.22 21.91 22.83
N ASP A 407 2.77 22.92 22.10
CA ASP A 407 3.43 23.46 20.91
C ASP A 407 4.25 24.71 21.23
N MET A 408 5.14 25.08 20.33
CA MET A 408 5.94 26.31 20.44
C MET A 408 6.07 26.96 19.05
N VAL A 409 5.68 28.24 18.97
CA VAL A 409 5.72 29.06 17.75
C VAL A 409 6.21 30.45 18.17
N ASP A 410 7.22 31.00 17.50
CA ASP A 410 7.72 32.38 17.68
C ASP A 410 7.89 32.81 19.16
N ASP A 411 8.75 32.10 19.91
CA ASP A 411 9.00 32.27 21.37
C ASP A 411 7.76 32.09 22.30
N GLN A 412 6.61 31.67 21.76
CA GLN A 412 5.38 31.39 22.50
C GLN A 412 5.12 29.88 22.61
N THR A 413 5.22 29.35 23.84
CA THR A 413 4.76 28.00 24.18
C THR A 413 3.27 28.00 24.43
N THR A 414 2.50 27.16 23.73
CA THR A 414 1.07 26.95 24.00
C THR A 414 0.84 25.52 24.50
N SER A 415 0.43 25.39 25.77
CA SER A 415 0.04 24.11 26.36
C SER A 415 -1.48 23.92 26.33
N THR A 416 -1.90 22.72 25.90
CA THR A 416 -3.31 22.36 25.73
C THR A 416 -3.73 21.39 26.83
N PHE A 417 -4.80 21.73 27.54
CA PHE A 417 -5.35 20.99 28.67
C PHE A 417 -6.73 20.45 28.32
N ARG A 418 -7.06 19.26 28.83
CA ARG A 418 -8.36 18.61 28.62
C ARG A 418 -9.01 18.28 29.96
N VAL A 419 -10.32 18.52 30.04
CA VAL A 419 -11.15 18.25 31.22
C VAL A 419 -12.32 17.39 30.76
N ASP A 420 -12.28 16.09 31.05
CA ASP A 420 -13.37 15.18 30.76
C ASP A 420 -14.43 15.21 31.86
N LYS A 421 -15.70 15.38 31.46
CA LYS A 421 -16.90 15.43 32.33
C LYS A 421 -16.82 16.53 33.41
N ILE A 422 -16.96 17.78 32.98
CA ILE A 422 -17.11 18.92 33.89
C ILE A 422 -18.37 18.79 34.76
N THR A 423 -18.28 19.17 36.03
CA THR A 423 -19.30 19.06 37.07
C THR A 423 -19.56 20.40 37.76
N GLU A 424 -20.65 20.56 38.52
CA GLU A 424 -20.93 21.79 39.29
C GLU A 424 -19.74 22.24 40.16
N ARG A 425 -18.99 21.28 40.72
CA ARG A 425 -17.82 21.48 41.59
C ARG A 425 -16.62 22.10 40.87
N ASP A 426 -16.62 22.07 39.55
CA ASP A 426 -15.60 22.71 38.70
C ASP A 426 -15.87 24.21 38.50
N THR A 427 -17.01 24.72 38.99
CA THR A 427 -17.33 26.15 39.03
C THR A 427 -16.36 26.89 39.93
N GLY A 428 -15.75 27.96 39.41
CA GLY A 428 -14.85 28.82 40.18
C GLY A 428 -13.78 29.46 39.32
N ARG A 429 -12.76 29.99 39.98
CA ARG A 429 -11.60 30.63 39.35
C ARG A 429 -10.57 29.57 38.98
N TRP A 430 -10.33 29.41 37.69
CA TRP A 430 -9.28 28.56 37.12
C TRP A 430 -8.03 29.40 36.89
N ILE A 431 -6.85 28.80 37.04
CA ILE A 431 -5.57 29.52 36.93
C ILE A 431 -4.65 28.76 35.98
N CYS A 432 -4.25 29.37 34.86
CA CYS A 432 -3.04 28.93 34.18
C CYS A 432 -1.82 29.47 34.92
N GLN A 433 -0.88 28.58 35.28
CA GLN A 433 0.37 28.90 35.94
C GLN A 433 1.54 28.41 35.08
N VAL A 434 2.56 29.26 34.92
CA VAL A 434 3.78 28.98 34.16
C VAL A 434 4.97 29.14 35.08
N LYS A 435 5.85 28.14 35.15
CA LYS A 435 7.02 28.16 36.04
C LYS A 435 8.27 27.61 35.34
N THR A 436 9.18 28.50 34.95
CA THR A 436 10.46 28.18 34.30
C THR A 436 11.63 28.40 35.27
N THR A 437 12.88 28.24 34.80
CA THR A 437 14.09 28.65 35.54
C THR A 437 14.13 30.15 35.82
N ALA A 438 13.52 30.95 34.94
CA ALA A 438 13.56 32.40 34.95
C ALA A 438 12.55 33.05 35.91
N GLY A 439 11.54 32.31 36.37
CA GLY A 439 10.51 32.81 37.27
C GLY A 439 9.17 32.09 37.14
N GLN A 440 8.12 32.72 37.67
CA GLN A 440 6.74 32.22 37.60
C GLN A 440 5.79 33.34 37.20
N ALA A 441 4.85 33.03 36.30
CA ALA A 441 3.70 33.87 35.97
C ALA A 441 2.40 33.06 36.06
N GLN A 442 1.27 33.77 36.15
CA GLN A 442 -0.05 33.14 36.16
C GLN A 442 -1.11 34.09 35.60
N ARG A 443 -2.21 33.53 35.08
CA ARG A 443 -3.39 34.26 34.64
C ARG A 443 -4.63 33.42 34.92
N ASP A 444 -5.64 34.05 35.48
CA ASP A 444 -6.88 33.41 35.90
C ASP A 444 -8.09 33.82 35.05
N PHE A 445 -9.13 32.99 35.10
CA PHE A 445 -10.42 33.18 34.44
C PHE A 445 -11.52 32.43 35.22
N MET A 446 -12.77 32.86 35.07
CA MET A 446 -13.93 32.24 35.72
C MET A 446 -14.54 31.15 34.82
N VAL A 447 -14.79 29.97 35.39
CA VAL A 447 -15.63 28.94 34.76
C VAL A 447 -16.90 28.81 35.58
N ILE A 448 -18.06 28.92 34.92
CA ILE A 448 -19.39 28.76 35.54
C ILE A 448 -20.02 27.49 34.97
N VAL A 449 -20.34 26.53 35.82
CA VAL A 449 -20.98 25.27 35.39
C VAL A 449 -22.47 25.30 35.73
N GLN A 450 -23.28 24.79 34.80
CA GLN A 450 -24.75 24.80 34.86
C GLN A 450 -25.31 23.41 34.56
N VAL A 451 -26.36 22.98 35.26
CA VAL A 451 -26.94 21.64 35.12
C VAL A 451 -28.04 21.60 34.04
N PRO A 452 -27.94 20.72 33.02
CA PRO A 452 -28.99 20.55 32.02
C PRO A 452 -30.36 20.12 32.62
N PRO A 453 -31.50 20.71 32.17
CA PRO A 453 -32.80 20.52 32.79
C PRO A 453 -33.44 19.14 32.51
N LYS A 454 -33.97 18.48 33.56
CA LYS A 454 -34.63 17.16 33.48
C LYS A 454 -36.04 17.17 34.11
N PRO A 455 -37.12 16.80 33.40
CA PRO A 455 -38.46 16.68 33.97
C PRO A 455 -38.53 15.67 35.12
N GLN A 456 -39.27 16.01 36.19
CA GLN A 456 -39.57 15.08 37.28
C GLN A 456 -40.83 14.24 37.02
N ASN A 457 -41.83 14.83 36.35
CA ASN A 457 -43.11 14.18 36.06
C ASN A 457 -43.11 13.49 34.68
N PRO A 458 -43.82 12.36 34.53
CA PRO A 458 -44.08 11.78 33.22
C PRO A 458 -45.14 12.60 32.45
N PRO A 459 -45.15 12.54 31.11
CA PRO A 459 -46.26 13.08 30.33
C PRO A 459 -47.57 12.35 30.67
N MET A 460 -48.71 12.97 30.38
CA MET A 460 -50.05 12.43 30.67
C MET A 460 -50.94 12.38 29.43
N LEU A 461 -51.86 11.42 29.38
CA LEU A 461 -52.86 11.33 28.31
C LEU A 461 -53.99 12.34 28.56
N ASN A 462 -54.14 13.31 27.66
CA ASN A 462 -55.24 14.27 27.67
C ASN A 462 -56.41 13.84 26.77
N GLY A 463 -56.15 12.94 25.81
CA GLY A 463 -57.16 12.34 24.95
C GLY A 463 -56.55 11.36 23.95
N SER A 464 -57.35 10.45 23.40
CA SER A 464 -56.92 9.50 22.37
C SER A 464 -58.00 9.35 21.29
N GLY A 465 -57.59 8.89 20.11
CA GLY A 465 -58.47 8.47 19.02
C GLY A 465 -57.86 7.29 18.27
N PRO A 466 -58.47 6.82 17.16
CA PRO A 466 -57.96 5.68 16.41
C PRO A 466 -56.58 5.93 15.78
N HIS A 467 -56.27 7.17 15.39
CA HIS A 467 -55.01 7.50 14.69
C HIS A 467 -54.20 8.62 15.36
N HIS A 468 -54.53 9.00 16.60
CA HIS A 468 -53.80 10.04 17.32
C HIS A 468 -53.85 9.90 18.84
N LEU A 469 -52.88 10.53 19.50
CA LEU A 469 -52.82 10.74 20.95
C LEU A 469 -52.66 12.24 21.23
N VAL A 470 -53.37 12.76 22.23
CA VAL A 470 -53.21 14.11 22.75
C VAL A 470 -52.51 14.00 24.10
N VAL A 471 -51.28 14.50 24.17
CA VAL A 471 -50.37 14.30 25.30
C VAL A 471 -50.09 15.63 26.00
N LEU A 472 -50.40 15.70 27.29
CA LEU A 472 -49.99 16.78 28.19
C LEU A 472 -48.53 16.56 28.58
N VAL A 473 -47.69 17.57 28.36
CA VAL A 473 -46.22 17.43 28.38
C VAL A 473 -45.62 17.42 29.79
N ASN A 474 -46.29 18.01 30.79
CA ASN A 474 -45.82 18.02 32.19
C ASN A 474 -44.35 18.46 32.35
N LYS A 475 -43.92 19.50 31.61
CA LYS A 475 -42.55 20.03 31.62
C LYS A 475 -42.05 20.53 32.99
N GLU A 476 -42.93 20.68 33.97
CA GLU A 476 -42.66 21.22 35.29
C GLU A 476 -43.26 20.32 36.39
N PRO A 477 -42.59 20.17 37.56
CA PRO A 477 -41.26 20.69 37.86
C PRO A 477 -40.14 19.90 37.15
N TYR A 478 -38.98 20.53 37.00
CA TYR A 478 -37.75 19.92 36.50
C TYR A 478 -36.59 20.16 37.48
N THR A 479 -35.56 19.31 37.44
CA THR A 479 -34.28 19.53 38.12
C THR A 479 -33.27 20.13 37.16
N GLY A 480 -32.35 20.97 37.65
CA GLY A 480 -31.32 21.63 36.85
C GLY A 480 -31.63 23.11 36.58
N ASP A 481 -30.67 23.82 36.02
CA ASP A 481 -30.66 25.28 35.94
C ASP A 481 -31.38 25.80 34.69
N GLY A 482 -32.19 26.84 34.86
CA GLY A 482 -32.89 27.52 33.78
C GLY A 482 -32.05 28.56 33.02
N PRO A 483 -32.58 29.14 31.92
CA PRO A 483 -33.91 28.88 31.35
C PRO A 483 -33.94 27.69 30.38
N VAL A 484 -35.11 27.03 30.28
CA VAL A 484 -35.38 26.02 29.25
C VAL A 484 -35.63 26.70 27.90
N THR A 485 -34.93 26.24 26.87
CA THR A 485 -34.94 26.82 25.51
C THR A 485 -35.72 25.99 24.50
N SER A 486 -35.82 24.67 24.71
CA SER A 486 -36.63 23.78 23.88
C SER A 486 -37.19 22.61 24.69
N VAL A 487 -38.35 22.11 24.24
CA VAL A 487 -39.08 20.99 24.85
C VAL A 487 -39.39 19.98 23.76
N LYS A 488 -39.01 18.72 23.97
CA LYS A 488 -39.16 17.63 23.01
C LYS A 488 -39.98 16.50 23.62
N VAL A 489 -41.02 16.07 22.91
CA VAL A 489 -41.77 14.85 23.21
C VAL A 489 -41.25 13.76 22.29
N ILE A 490 -40.75 12.68 22.89
CA ILE A 490 -40.12 11.55 22.20
C ILE A 490 -40.99 10.33 22.43
N TYR A 491 -41.33 9.59 21.38
CA TYR A 491 -42.28 8.48 21.44
C TYR A 491 -41.96 7.35 20.46
N LYS A 492 -42.32 6.11 20.81
CA LYS A 492 -42.20 4.92 19.98
C LYS A 492 -43.42 4.02 20.14
N GLN A 493 -43.66 3.12 19.18
CA GLN A 493 -44.55 1.99 19.39
C GLN A 493 -43.85 0.97 20.28
N VAL A 494 -44.57 0.31 21.20
CA VAL A 494 -43.97 -0.64 22.16
C VAL A 494 -43.20 -1.77 21.44
N ASN A 495 -43.70 -2.20 20.28
CA ASN A 495 -43.12 -3.28 19.48
C ASN A 495 -42.01 -2.82 18.50
N THR A 496 -41.54 -1.56 18.57
CA THR A 496 -40.49 -1.03 17.67
C THR A 496 -39.29 -0.49 18.44
N SER A 497 -38.09 -0.60 17.87
CA SER A 497 -36.87 0.03 18.37
C SER A 497 -36.74 1.52 18.00
N VAL A 498 -37.49 1.98 16.98
CA VAL A 498 -37.38 3.34 16.42
C VAL A 498 -38.19 4.34 17.24
N TRP A 499 -37.53 5.40 17.71
CA TRP A 499 -38.15 6.56 18.33
C TRP A 499 -38.46 7.66 17.30
N LYS A 500 -39.53 8.41 17.53
CA LYS A 500 -39.94 9.63 16.82
C LYS A 500 -39.91 10.81 17.80
N THR A 501 -39.64 12.01 17.30
CA THR A 501 -39.48 13.23 18.12
C THR A 501 -40.35 14.36 17.57
N VAL A 502 -40.97 15.14 18.45
CA VAL A 502 -41.72 16.36 18.13
C VAL A 502 -41.29 17.47 19.08
N GLU A 503 -40.97 18.65 18.55
CA GLU A 503 -40.74 19.86 19.35
C GLU A 503 -42.09 20.50 19.73
N VAL A 504 -42.20 20.98 20.97
CA VAL A 504 -43.47 21.46 21.53
C VAL A 504 -43.32 22.85 22.12
N VAL A 505 -44.17 23.77 21.65
CA VAL A 505 -44.21 25.19 22.10
C VAL A 505 -45.21 25.42 23.25
N GLY A 506 -46.23 24.55 23.37
CA GLY A 506 -47.30 24.66 24.37
C GLY A 506 -47.27 23.55 25.44
N PRO A 507 -48.27 23.52 26.35
CA PRO A 507 -48.37 22.50 27.39
C PRO A 507 -48.85 21.13 26.86
N VAL A 508 -49.42 21.08 25.65
CA VAL A 508 -50.04 19.89 25.04
C VAL A 508 -49.50 19.72 23.62
N VAL A 509 -49.28 18.46 23.21
CA VAL A 509 -48.97 18.07 21.82
C VAL A 509 -49.99 17.07 21.31
N LYS A 510 -50.28 17.11 20.00
CA LYS A 510 -51.07 16.08 19.30
C LYS A 510 -50.12 15.24 18.43
N LEU A 511 -50.03 13.95 18.73
CA LEU A 511 -49.26 12.97 17.96
C LEU A 511 -50.22 12.29 16.98
N GLU A 512 -50.04 12.53 15.68
CA GLU A 512 -50.93 12.03 14.61
C GLU A 512 -50.26 10.91 13.78
N ASN A 513 -51.01 10.35 12.82
CA ASN A 513 -50.58 9.25 11.95
C ASN A 513 -50.10 8.00 12.74
N LEU A 514 -50.84 7.69 13.79
CA LEU A 514 -50.64 6.50 14.63
C LEU A 514 -51.51 5.32 14.16
N SER A 515 -51.08 4.11 14.49
CA SER A 515 -51.86 2.88 14.28
C SER A 515 -52.98 2.76 15.33
N PRO A 516 -54.16 2.21 15.00
CA PRO A 516 -55.25 2.00 15.95
C PRO A 516 -54.95 0.85 16.91
N MET A 517 -55.64 0.84 18.06
CA MET A 517 -55.51 -0.20 19.11
C MET A 517 -54.04 -0.53 19.50
N THR A 518 -53.15 0.46 19.41
CA THR A 518 -51.69 0.28 19.48
C THR A 518 -51.12 1.01 20.69
N HIS A 519 -50.20 0.35 21.40
CA HIS A 519 -49.49 0.91 22.54
C HIS A 519 -48.26 1.71 22.10
N TYR A 520 -48.12 2.92 22.63
CA TYR A 520 -46.99 3.82 22.43
C TYR A 520 -46.37 4.22 23.77
N THR A 521 -45.05 4.15 23.86
CA THR A 521 -44.27 4.65 25.01
C THR A 521 -43.71 6.02 24.67
N THR A 522 -43.75 6.96 25.61
CA THR A 522 -43.32 8.35 25.39
C THR A 522 -42.73 9.00 26.64
N PHE A 523 -41.75 9.88 26.45
CA PHE A 523 -41.15 10.71 27.49
C PHE A 523 -40.87 12.13 26.99
N VAL A 524 -40.41 12.99 27.89
CA VAL A 524 -40.11 14.40 27.60
C VAL A 524 -38.64 14.69 27.87
N GLN A 525 -38.04 15.50 27.01
CA GLN A 525 -36.68 16.02 27.15
C GLN A 525 -36.70 17.55 27.08
N LEU A 526 -35.95 18.21 27.96
CA LEU A 526 -35.77 19.67 27.99
C LEU A 526 -34.33 19.99 27.57
N SER A 527 -34.10 21.20 27.06
CA SER A 527 -32.74 21.71 26.82
C SER A 527 -32.58 23.14 27.33
N ARG A 528 -31.36 23.54 27.67
CA ARG A 528 -30.91 24.95 27.85
C ARG A 528 -29.98 25.38 26.71
N HIS A 529 -29.44 26.60 26.77
CA HIS A 529 -28.46 27.08 25.78
C HIS A 529 -27.09 26.36 25.91
N GLY A 530 -26.27 26.46 24.85
CA GLY A 530 -24.90 25.93 24.81
C GLY A 530 -24.78 24.45 24.44
N ALA A 531 -23.57 24.04 24.06
CA ALA A 531 -23.26 22.64 23.77
C ALA A 531 -23.46 21.78 25.04
N GLY A 532 -24.01 20.58 24.87
CA GLY A 532 -24.39 19.72 26.01
C GLY A 532 -25.62 20.19 26.81
N GLY A 533 -26.28 21.28 26.41
CA GLY A 533 -27.46 21.81 27.12
C GLY A 533 -28.72 20.93 27.04
N ALA A 534 -28.72 19.86 26.25
CA ALA A 534 -29.81 18.89 26.18
C ALA A 534 -29.80 17.99 27.43
N GLY A 535 -30.84 18.11 28.26
CA GLY A 535 -30.93 17.40 29.52
C GLY A 535 -31.33 15.92 29.37
N PHE A 536 -31.30 15.21 30.49
CA PHE A 536 -31.68 13.80 30.52
C PHE A 536 -33.18 13.60 30.23
N PRO A 537 -33.58 12.46 29.64
CA PRO A 537 -34.97 12.04 29.56
C PRO A 537 -35.69 12.10 30.92
N GLY A 538 -36.88 12.68 30.93
CA GLY A 538 -37.87 12.49 32.00
C GLY A 538 -38.40 11.04 32.03
N PRO A 539 -39.19 10.68 33.04
CA PRO A 539 -39.76 9.32 33.14
C PRO A 539 -40.74 9.01 32.01
N GLU A 540 -40.77 7.75 31.58
CA GLU A 540 -41.64 7.27 30.51
C GLU A 540 -43.10 7.08 30.97
N ALA A 541 -44.04 7.36 30.08
CA ALA A 541 -45.44 6.94 30.15
C ALA A 541 -45.78 6.03 28.96
N SER A 542 -46.83 5.22 29.08
CA SER A 542 -47.35 4.42 27.96
C SER A 542 -48.85 4.62 27.78
N PHE A 543 -49.28 4.84 26.53
CA PHE A 543 -50.65 5.16 26.15
C PHE A 543 -51.12 4.29 24.97
N SER A 544 -52.43 4.21 24.76
CA SER A 544 -53.05 3.42 23.70
C SER A 544 -53.96 4.27 22.81
N THR A 545 -53.84 4.09 21.49
CA THR A 545 -54.84 4.57 20.53
C THR A 545 -56.13 3.76 20.63
N GLN A 546 -57.25 4.34 20.20
CA GLN A 546 -58.57 3.71 20.30
C GLN A 546 -58.83 2.71 19.16
N MET A 547 -59.92 1.96 19.28
CA MET A 547 -60.46 1.10 18.22
C MET A 547 -61.17 1.96 17.16
N LEU A 548 -61.16 1.52 15.90
CA LEU A 548 -62.03 2.08 14.86
C LEU A 548 -63.49 1.75 15.18
N GLY A 549 -64.33 2.76 15.32
CA GLY A 549 -65.73 2.59 15.74
C GLY A 549 -66.69 2.47 14.56
N GLU A 550 -67.40 1.34 14.45
CA GLU A 550 -68.62 1.24 13.65
C GLU A 550 -69.84 1.76 14.43
N ASN A 551 -70.88 2.18 13.69
CA ASN A 551 -72.10 2.72 14.27
C ASN A 551 -73.06 1.61 14.73
N TYR A 552 -73.32 1.50 16.04
CA TYR A 552 -74.55 0.86 16.52
C TYR A 552 -75.22 1.65 17.66
N ARG A 553 -76.56 1.66 17.66
CA ARG A 553 -77.38 2.45 18.58
C ARG A 553 -77.78 1.65 19.83
N ARG A 554 -77.76 2.33 20.98
CA ARG A 554 -78.53 2.09 22.22
C ARG A 554 -79.12 0.69 22.46
N THR A 555 -78.79 0.13 23.61
CA THR A 555 -79.83 -0.18 24.61
C THR A 555 -79.28 -0.06 26.03
N GLN A 556 -80.09 0.44 26.97
CA GLN A 556 -79.72 0.52 28.38
C GLN A 556 -80.10 -0.78 29.10
N LYS A 557 -79.29 -1.17 30.09
CA LYS A 557 -79.80 -1.83 31.31
C LYS A 557 -78.84 -1.56 32.47
N ASN A 558 -79.36 -0.92 33.52
CA ASN A 558 -78.62 -0.66 34.75
C ASN A 558 -78.59 -1.91 35.63
N TYR A 559 -77.45 -2.20 36.26
CA TYR A 559 -77.41 -2.80 37.60
C TYR A 559 -76.38 -2.06 38.47
N ARG A 560 -76.46 -2.26 39.79
CA ARG A 560 -76.08 -1.25 40.79
C ARG A 560 -75.05 -1.79 41.80
N THR A 561 -74.33 -0.84 42.41
CA THR A 561 -73.75 -0.86 43.78
C THR A 561 -72.55 -1.76 44.16
N ARG A 562 -71.48 -1.05 44.56
CA ARG A 562 -70.68 -1.15 45.81
C ARG A 562 -69.36 -1.97 45.88
N MET A 563 -68.30 -1.19 46.18
CA MET A 563 -67.02 -1.45 46.90
C MET A 563 -67.24 -2.09 48.31
N PRO A 564 -66.21 -2.50 49.15
CA PRO A 564 -64.85 -1.91 49.25
C PRO A 564 -63.60 -2.71 49.80
N ILE A 565 -62.39 -2.28 49.37
CA ILE A 565 -61.16 -1.92 50.18
C ILE A 565 -60.29 -2.99 50.94
N LEU A 566 -58.97 -2.67 51.10
CA LEU A 566 -57.87 -3.17 52.00
C LEU A 566 -56.93 -4.36 51.60
N TYR A 567 -55.72 -4.03 51.11
CA TYR A 567 -54.35 -4.20 51.69
C TYR A 567 -53.98 -5.39 52.68
N PRO A 568 -52.69 -5.74 52.93
CA PRO A 568 -51.52 -6.02 52.03
C PRO A 568 -50.49 -7.10 52.57
N PHE A 569 -49.21 -7.03 52.13
CA PHE A 569 -47.93 -7.58 52.67
C PHE A 569 -47.26 -8.89 52.13
N TRP A 570 -45.94 -9.00 52.40
CA TRP A 570 -44.94 -9.94 51.83
C TRP A 570 -44.49 -11.06 52.79
N CYS A 571 -43.89 -12.16 52.28
CA CYS A 571 -42.43 -12.45 52.43
C CYS A 571 -41.98 -13.78 51.74
N LEU A 572 -40.66 -14.06 51.73
CA LEU A 572 -39.98 -15.14 50.96
C LEU A 572 -39.60 -16.39 51.81
N SER A 573 -39.41 -17.57 51.17
CA SER A 573 -38.12 -18.33 51.10
C SER A 573 -38.22 -19.84 50.71
N TYR A 574 -37.38 -20.27 49.73
CA TYR A 574 -36.54 -21.50 49.53
C TYR A 574 -36.61 -22.79 50.43
N PRO A 575 -35.97 -23.97 50.08
CA PRO A 575 -35.35 -24.51 48.83
C PRO A 575 -35.54 -26.08 48.55
N ILE A 576 -34.74 -26.68 47.62
CA ILE A 576 -34.26 -28.13 47.49
C ILE A 576 -34.76 -28.99 46.26
N TYR A 577 -34.01 -30.05 45.87
CA TYR A 577 -33.92 -30.86 44.60
C TYR A 577 -33.74 -32.41 44.92
N PRO A 578 -33.58 -33.42 44.00
CA PRO A 578 -34.09 -33.78 42.63
C PRO A 578 -34.68 -35.26 42.61
N PRO A 579 -34.35 -36.32 41.78
CA PRO A 579 -33.90 -36.55 40.36
C PRO A 579 -34.62 -37.75 39.57
N VAL A 580 -34.04 -38.23 38.44
CA VAL A 580 -34.14 -39.56 37.70
C VAL A 580 -35.48 -40.06 37.03
N SER A 581 -35.55 -40.95 36.00
CA SER A 581 -34.65 -41.39 34.88
C SER A 581 -35.26 -42.41 33.84
N ASN A 582 -34.73 -42.44 32.59
CA ASN A 582 -34.46 -43.59 31.67
C ASN A 582 -35.46 -44.21 30.60
N LEU A 583 -34.88 -44.55 29.41
CA LEU A 583 -35.29 -45.49 28.29
C LEU A 583 -36.36 -45.03 27.22
N SER A 584 -36.47 -45.54 25.96
CA SER A 584 -35.52 -46.09 24.93
C SER A 584 -36.17 -46.51 23.55
N TYR A 585 -35.44 -46.46 22.40
CA TYR A 585 -35.56 -47.27 21.14
C TYR A 585 -36.77 -47.09 20.15
N ILE A 586 -36.80 -47.46 18.82
CA ILE A 586 -35.80 -47.68 17.70
C ILE A 586 -36.49 -47.93 16.29
N LEU A 587 -35.72 -47.91 15.17
CA LEU A 587 -35.93 -48.49 13.78
C LEU A 587 -36.57 -47.69 12.59
N TYR A 588 -36.37 -48.22 11.35
CA TYR A 588 -36.40 -47.65 9.95
C TYR A 588 -37.48 -48.34 9.02
N PRO A 589 -37.52 -48.32 7.63
CA PRO A 589 -36.81 -47.58 6.52
C PRO A 589 -37.66 -47.14 5.26
N PHE A 590 -36.98 -46.65 4.18
CA PHE A 590 -37.24 -46.78 2.70
C PHE A 590 -37.99 -45.72 1.80
N TRP A 591 -37.26 -45.19 0.78
CA TRP A 591 -37.52 -45.08 -0.71
C TRP A 591 -38.77 -44.33 -1.31
N CYS A 592 -38.81 -43.82 -2.56
CA CYS A 592 -37.79 -43.36 -3.56
C CYS A 592 -38.43 -42.57 -4.77
N LEU A 593 -37.60 -41.83 -5.55
CA LEU A 593 -37.66 -41.51 -7.01
C LEU A 593 -38.75 -40.61 -7.71
N SER A 594 -38.24 -39.79 -8.66
CA SER A 594 -38.82 -39.34 -9.98
C SER A 594 -39.28 -37.88 -10.24
N TYR A 595 -39.09 -37.46 -11.51
CA TYR A 595 -39.23 -36.12 -12.17
C TYR A 595 -40.21 -36.22 -13.39
N PRO A 596 -40.33 -35.28 -14.39
CA PRO A 596 -40.25 -33.79 -14.49
C PRO A 596 -41.44 -33.14 -15.30
N ILE A 597 -41.33 -31.84 -15.71
CA ILE A 597 -41.63 -31.23 -17.06
C ILE A 597 -42.49 -29.91 -17.15
N SER A 598 -41.96 -28.93 -17.91
CA SER A 598 -42.51 -27.79 -18.70
C SER A 598 -43.39 -26.63 -18.14
N SER A 599 -42.77 -25.45 -18.05
CA SER A 599 -43.16 -24.12 -18.64
C SER A 599 -44.63 -23.70 -18.91
N LEU A 600 -45.01 -22.50 -18.41
CA LEU A 600 -45.13 -21.26 -19.22
C LEU A 600 -45.36 -19.98 -18.37
N VAL A 601 -45.17 -18.80 -18.99
CA VAL A 601 -45.04 -17.45 -18.41
C VAL A 601 -46.38 -16.85 -17.89
N SER A 602 -46.38 -16.16 -16.72
CA SER A 602 -47.00 -14.81 -16.53
C SER A 602 -47.09 -14.26 -15.07
N ILE A 603 -46.61 -13.02 -14.88
CA ILE A 603 -47.29 -11.87 -14.21
C ILE A 603 -47.48 -11.81 -12.65
N LEU A 604 -46.84 -10.78 -12.06
CA LEU A 604 -47.15 -9.97 -10.84
C LEU A 604 -46.94 -10.45 -9.38
N TYR A 605 -46.65 -9.41 -8.57
CA TYR A 605 -46.56 -9.26 -7.09
C TYR A 605 -47.83 -9.63 -6.28
N PRO A 606 -47.89 -9.48 -4.92
CA PRO A 606 -46.85 -9.43 -3.86
C PRO A 606 -47.19 -10.35 -2.64
N LEU A 607 -46.54 -10.08 -1.48
CA LEU A 607 -47.07 -10.16 -0.08
C LEU A 607 -46.63 -11.31 0.84
N TRP A 608 -46.30 -10.90 2.08
CA TRP A 608 -46.66 -11.52 3.38
C TRP A 608 -45.94 -12.82 3.83
N CYS A 609 -45.86 -13.14 5.13
CA CYS A 609 -45.78 -12.31 6.37
C CYS A 609 -45.51 -13.20 7.60
N LEU A 610 -44.89 -12.61 8.65
CA LEU A 610 -44.90 -13.06 10.06
C LEU A 610 -44.29 -14.46 10.39
N SER A 611 -44.05 -14.85 11.66
CA SER A 611 -43.34 -14.18 12.79
C SER A 611 -43.31 -15.07 14.05
N TYR A 612 -42.27 -14.94 14.89
CA TYR A 612 -42.17 -15.46 16.29
C TYR A 612 -42.23 -17.01 16.43
N ILE A 613 -41.85 -17.69 17.53
CA ILE A 613 -41.75 -17.36 18.98
C ILE A 613 -40.45 -17.90 19.65
N LEU A 614 -39.89 -17.08 20.55
CA LEU A 614 -39.06 -17.32 21.77
C LEU A 614 -38.25 -18.64 22.01
N SER A 615 -36.91 -18.48 22.01
CA SER A 615 -35.91 -18.88 23.05
C SER A 615 -35.97 -20.21 23.83
N GLY A 616 -34.85 -20.97 23.86
CA GLY A 616 -34.71 -22.17 24.73
C GLY A 616 -33.34 -22.90 24.81
N VAL A 617 -32.23 -22.20 25.13
CA VAL A 617 -31.01 -22.70 25.86
C VAL A 617 -30.38 -24.07 25.48
N TYR A 618 -29.14 -24.04 24.90
CA TYR A 618 -27.97 -24.96 25.02
C TYR A 618 -28.15 -26.53 25.00
N THR A 619 -27.26 -27.37 24.45
CA THR A 619 -25.77 -27.36 24.47
C THR A 619 -25.14 -28.37 23.45
N ILE A 620 -23.94 -28.06 22.91
CA ILE A 620 -22.86 -28.93 22.33
C ILE A 620 -23.17 -29.98 21.22
N VAL A 621 -22.54 -29.83 20.03
CA VAL A 621 -21.68 -30.80 19.26
C VAL A 621 -21.40 -30.26 17.83
N TYR A 622 -20.20 -30.53 17.29
CA TYR A 622 -19.74 -30.24 15.90
C TYR A 622 -19.71 -31.53 15.04
N PRO A 623 -19.52 -31.53 13.68
CA PRO A 623 -19.58 -30.46 12.66
C PRO A 623 -20.41 -30.86 11.38
N PHE A 624 -20.19 -30.16 10.26
CA PHE A 624 -20.52 -30.46 8.83
C PHE A 624 -21.83 -29.94 8.18
N ARG A 625 -21.65 -28.82 7.45
CA ARG A 625 -22.15 -28.47 6.09
C ARG A 625 -23.48 -29.08 5.57
N CYS A 626 -24.45 -28.21 5.31
CA CYS A 626 -24.71 -27.68 3.95
C CYS A 626 -25.21 -26.22 4.09
N LEU A 627 -24.73 -25.22 3.34
CA LEU A 627 -24.85 -24.96 1.89
C LEU A 627 -26.29 -24.68 1.44
N SER A 628 -26.66 -23.40 1.48
CA SER A 628 -27.71 -22.79 0.65
C SER A 628 -27.15 -21.50 0.05
N HIS A 629 -27.27 -21.32 -1.27
CA HIS A 629 -26.85 -20.09 -1.94
C HIS A 629 -27.86 -18.97 -1.68
N ALA A 630 -27.39 -17.82 -1.21
CA ALA A 630 -28.09 -16.56 -1.45
C ALA A 630 -27.62 -16.02 -2.81
N ILE A 631 -28.44 -16.21 -3.85
CA ILE A 631 -28.20 -15.62 -5.17
C ILE A 631 -28.42 -14.11 -5.04
N LEU A 632 -27.37 -13.31 -5.24
CA LEU A 632 -27.48 -11.86 -5.23
C LEU A 632 -28.06 -11.38 -6.57
N SER A 633 -29.38 -11.21 -6.63
CA SER A 633 -30.04 -10.60 -7.79
C SER A 633 -29.68 -9.11 -7.86
N VAL A 634 -28.77 -8.75 -8.77
CA VAL A 634 -28.44 -7.34 -9.06
C VAL A 634 -29.69 -6.63 -9.58
N LEU A 635 -30.12 -5.58 -8.89
CA LEU A 635 -31.21 -4.71 -9.36
C LEU A 635 -30.71 -3.82 -10.50
N PRO A 636 -31.53 -3.53 -11.53
CA PRO A 636 -31.10 -2.74 -12.68
C PRO A 636 -31.13 -1.24 -12.37
N GLU A 637 -29.99 -0.66 -12.03
CA GLU A 637 -29.85 0.76 -11.69
C GLU A 637 -29.60 1.67 -12.91
N LEU A 638 -29.88 2.96 -12.75
CA LEU A 638 -29.52 4.02 -13.69
C LEU A 638 -28.03 4.36 -13.56
N PRO A 639 -27.37 4.90 -14.60
CA PRO A 639 -25.93 5.11 -14.56
C PRO A 639 -25.59 6.34 -13.71
N PRO A 640 -24.50 6.31 -12.91
CA PRO A 640 -24.01 7.49 -12.21
C PRO A 640 -23.48 8.55 -13.20
N ALA A 641 -23.46 9.81 -12.77
CA ALA A 641 -22.91 10.91 -13.57
C ALA A 641 -21.38 10.83 -13.71
N PRO A 642 -20.78 11.38 -14.79
CA PRO A 642 -19.33 11.43 -14.95
C PRO A 642 -18.64 12.26 -13.86
N SER A 643 -17.48 11.79 -13.40
CA SER A 643 -16.68 12.41 -12.34
C SER A 643 -15.40 13.07 -12.89
N ASN A 644 -14.69 13.85 -12.06
CA ASN A 644 -13.43 14.53 -12.41
C ASN A 644 -13.45 15.35 -13.72
N ILE A 645 -14.59 15.98 -14.05
CA ILE A 645 -14.74 16.78 -15.27
C ILE A 645 -13.81 18.02 -15.22
N ARG A 646 -12.91 18.18 -16.19
CA ARG A 646 -11.93 19.30 -16.24
C ARG A 646 -11.72 19.80 -17.67
N SER A 647 -11.55 21.11 -17.85
CA SER A 647 -11.12 21.72 -19.11
C SER A 647 -9.61 21.99 -19.14
N CYS A 648 -8.99 21.82 -20.31
CA CYS A 648 -7.56 21.90 -20.57
C CYS A 648 -7.29 22.54 -21.94
N ASN A 649 -6.09 23.08 -22.14
CA ASN A 649 -5.58 23.55 -23.44
C ASN A 649 -6.60 24.41 -24.24
N ILE A 650 -7.09 25.46 -23.59
CA ILE A 650 -8.11 26.37 -24.13
C ILE A 650 -7.44 27.40 -25.04
N THR A 651 -8.01 27.64 -26.22
CA THR A 651 -7.56 28.66 -27.17
C THR A 651 -8.64 29.72 -27.39
N ASP A 652 -8.45 30.59 -28.37
CA ASP A 652 -9.47 31.49 -28.92
C ASP A 652 -10.66 30.77 -29.59
N THR A 653 -10.47 29.52 -30.01
CA THR A 653 -11.37 28.81 -30.95
C THR A 653 -11.64 27.34 -30.60
N SER A 654 -10.98 26.80 -29.58
CA SER A 654 -11.09 25.40 -29.16
C SER A 654 -10.83 25.20 -27.66
N ALA A 655 -11.24 24.05 -27.12
CA ALA A 655 -10.92 23.62 -25.77
C ALA A 655 -10.92 22.09 -25.67
N ILE A 656 -10.11 21.52 -24.78
CA ILE A 656 -10.14 20.09 -24.45
C ILE A 656 -10.90 19.91 -23.13
N ILE A 657 -11.71 18.86 -23.00
CA ILE A 657 -12.37 18.47 -21.74
C ILE A 657 -12.08 16.99 -21.47
N THR A 658 -11.84 16.63 -20.21
CA THR A 658 -11.59 15.26 -19.72
C THR A 658 -12.54 14.90 -18.58
N TRP A 659 -12.81 13.61 -18.36
CA TRP A 659 -13.63 13.09 -17.25
C TRP A 659 -13.31 11.61 -16.95
N SER A 660 -13.81 11.11 -15.81
CA SER A 660 -13.73 9.70 -15.38
C SER A 660 -15.11 9.09 -15.15
N LEU A 661 -15.15 7.76 -15.00
CA LEU A 661 -16.36 6.98 -14.74
C LEU A 661 -16.14 6.04 -13.55
N VAL A 662 -17.23 5.65 -12.88
CA VAL A 662 -17.21 4.69 -11.77
C VAL A 662 -17.32 3.27 -12.34
N GLU A 663 -16.48 2.36 -11.87
CA GLU A 663 -16.46 0.96 -12.32
C GLU A 663 -17.76 0.21 -11.97
N GLY A 664 -17.99 -0.93 -12.64
CA GLY A 664 -19.13 -1.81 -12.39
C GLY A 664 -20.45 -1.44 -13.10
N HIS A 665 -20.52 -0.31 -13.82
CA HIS A 665 -21.75 0.16 -14.47
C HIS A 665 -21.69 0.09 -16.00
N SER A 666 -22.64 -0.62 -16.62
CA SER A 666 -22.80 -0.65 -18.08
C SER A 666 -23.40 0.66 -18.60
N ILE A 667 -22.67 1.39 -19.45
CA ILE A 667 -23.08 2.68 -20.04
C ILE A 667 -23.12 2.53 -21.57
N SER A 668 -24.18 3.04 -22.22
CA SER A 668 -24.42 2.93 -23.67
C SER A 668 -24.42 4.26 -24.43
N LYS A 669 -24.50 5.41 -23.76
CA LYS A 669 -24.25 6.75 -24.36
C LYS A 669 -23.70 7.71 -23.30
N LEU A 670 -22.91 8.71 -23.70
CA LEU A 670 -22.24 9.63 -22.78
C LEU A 670 -22.10 11.03 -23.38
N ALA A 671 -22.64 12.04 -22.67
CA ALA A 671 -22.69 13.47 -22.96
C ALA A 671 -23.42 13.89 -24.26
N GLU A 672 -24.05 15.06 -24.19
CA GLU A 672 -24.61 15.80 -25.33
C GLU A 672 -24.50 17.29 -25.01
N ILE A 673 -23.67 18.01 -25.78
CA ILE A 673 -23.22 19.36 -25.42
C ILE A 673 -24.17 20.40 -26.00
N ASN A 674 -25.07 20.92 -25.15
CA ASN A 674 -25.93 22.05 -25.47
C ASN A 674 -25.19 23.37 -25.19
N VAL A 675 -25.13 24.27 -26.18
CA VAL A 675 -24.51 25.61 -26.07
C VAL A 675 -25.62 26.67 -25.95
N PRO A 676 -25.82 27.29 -24.77
CA PRO A 676 -26.98 28.14 -24.52
C PRO A 676 -26.75 29.62 -24.90
N GLN A 677 -26.58 29.94 -26.20
CA GLN A 677 -27.13 31.16 -26.83
C GLN A 677 -26.86 31.25 -28.34
N GLN A 678 -27.91 31.63 -29.09
CA GLN A 678 -27.92 32.02 -30.52
C GLN A 678 -27.29 31.06 -31.55
N GLY A 679 -28.14 30.15 -32.07
CA GLY A 679 -28.15 29.77 -33.50
C GLY A 679 -27.09 28.77 -33.99
N GLU A 680 -27.55 27.56 -34.30
CA GLU A 680 -26.90 26.60 -35.22
C GLU A 680 -25.40 26.32 -34.98
N GLY A 681 -25.05 25.94 -33.75
CA GLY A 681 -23.82 25.19 -33.48
C GLY A 681 -24.01 23.68 -33.74
N PRO A 682 -23.01 22.95 -34.28
CA PRO A 682 -23.13 21.52 -34.52
C PRO A 682 -23.17 20.73 -33.21
N GLY A 683 -24.20 19.90 -33.02
CA GLY A 683 -24.33 18.98 -31.88
C GLY A 683 -23.28 17.87 -31.94
N GLN A 684 -22.07 18.15 -31.46
CA GLN A 684 -20.95 17.20 -31.43
C GLN A 684 -21.20 16.12 -30.36
N ARG A 685 -21.02 14.86 -30.74
CA ARG A 685 -21.29 13.69 -29.88
C ARG A 685 -19.98 13.00 -29.51
N ALA A 686 -19.78 12.76 -28.22
CA ALA A 686 -18.68 11.92 -27.74
C ALA A 686 -19.07 10.43 -27.83
N ALA A 687 -18.08 9.56 -28.01
CA ALA A 687 -18.25 8.11 -27.98
C ALA A 687 -17.04 7.46 -27.29
N ASN A 688 -17.26 6.86 -26.11
CA ASN A 688 -16.35 5.98 -25.37
C ASN A 688 -14.87 6.42 -25.21
N GLN A 689 -14.60 7.73 -25.19
CA GLN A 689 -13.29 8.30 -24.86
C GLN A 689 -13.41 9.16 -23.60
N MET A 690 -12.42 9.11 -22.70
CA MET A 690 -12.35 9.93 -21.46
C MET A 690 -11.93 11.39 -21.69
N GLN A 691 -11.80 11.78 -22.96
CA GLN A 691 -11.31 13.08 -23.41
C GLN A 691 -12.01 13.47 -24.71
N PHE A 692 -12.39 14.75 -24.84
CA PHE A 692 -13.01 15.30 -26.05
C PHE A 692 -12.47 16.70 -26.35
N GLN A 693 -12.41 17.11 -27.63
CA GLN A 693 -11.98 18.45 -28.03
C GLN A 693 -13.14 19.22 -28.69
N LEU A 694 -13.63 20.25 -27.99
CA LEU A 694 -14.50 21.27 -28.58
C LEU A 694 -13.71 22.11 -29.58
N ARG A 695 -14.29 22.32 -30.77
CA ARG A 695 -13.73 23.13 -31.87
C ARG A 695 -14.83 24.01 -32.47
N GLY A 696 -14.47 25.22 -32.91
CA GLY A 696 -15.40 26.18 -33.50
C GLY A 696 -16.04 27.13 -32.47
N LEU A 697 -15.35 27.35 -31.35
CA LEU A 697 -15.75 28.36 -30.36
C LEU A 697 -15.44 29.77 -30.90
N LYS A 698 -16.16 30.78 -30.41
CA LYS A 698 -15.88 32.20 -30.69
C LYS A 698 -14.85 32.73 -29.67
N PRO A 699 -13.93 33.64 -30.03
CA PRO A 699 -13.00 34.26 -29.10
C PRO A 699 -13.69 35.04 -27.98
N ASP A 700 -13.02 35.17 -26.84
CA ASP A 700 -13.50 35.82 -25.60
C ASP A 700 -14.98 35.57 -25.20
N THR A 701 -15.49 34.38 -25.50
CA THR A 701 -16.90 34.04 -25.32
C THR A 701 -17.06 33.06 -24.16
N PRO A 702 -17.95 33.33 -23.19
CA PRO A 702 -18.28 32.39 -22.13
C PRO A 702 -19.27 31.32 -22.64
N TYR A 703 -19.01 30.08 -22.23
CA TYR A 703 -19.76 28.87 -22.53
C TYR A 703 -20.06 28.12 -21.23
N VAL A 704 -21.15 27.34 -21.24
CA VAL A 704 -21.46 26.34 -20.21
C VAL A 704 -21.60 25.00 -20.92
N VAL A 705 -21.00 23.95 -20.37
CA VAL A 705 -20.97 22.61 -20.95
C VAL A 705 -21.57 21.62 -19.97
N GLU A 706 -22.62 20.91 -20.38
CA GLU A 706 -23.37 19.95 -19.57
C GLU A 706 -22.99 18.49 -19.87
N PHE A 707 -22.90 17.66 -18.84
CA PHE A 707 -22.47 16.26 -18.89
C PHE A 707 -23.52 15.35 -18.29
N TRP A 708 -23.76 14.19 -18.90
CA TRP A 708 -24.68 13.16 -18.40
C TRP A 708 -24.38 11.79 -19.03
N SER A 709 -24.90 10.73 -18.43
CA SER A 709 -24.68 9.33 -18.84
C SER A 709 -26.01 8.63 -19.15
N LYS A 710 -25.99 7.62 -20.03
CA LYS A 710 -27.16 6.81 -20.39
C LYS A 710 -26.82 5.33 -20.41
N ASN A 711 -27.72 4.50 -19.90
CA ASN A 711 -27.67 3.04 -20.07
C ASN A 711 -29.01 2.54 -20.63
N ASN A 712 -29.19 1.21 -20.65
CA ASN A 712 -30.38 0.58 -21.21
C ASN A 712 -31.65 0.76 -20.34
N MET A 713 -31.52 1.27 -19.11
CA MET A 713 -32.62 1.61 -18.20
C MET A 713 -33.05 3.08 -18.32
N GLY A 714 -32.14 3.99 -18.69
CA GLY A 714 -32.45 5.41 -18.83
C GLY A 714 -31.24 6.34 -18.75
N GLU A 715 -31.50 7.63 -18.55
CA GLU A 715 -30.49 8.66 -18.30
C GLU A 715 -30.21 8.79 -16.81
N GLY A 716 -28.96 9.06 -16.43
CA GLY A 716 -28.62 9.42 -15.05
C GLY A 716 -29.32 10.71 -14.62
N LEU A 717 -29.77 10.79 -13.36
CA LEU A 717 -30.56 11.92 -12.87
C LEU A 717 -29.75 13.23 -12.73
N GLU A 718 -28.44 13.12 -12.52
CA GLU A 718 -27.56 14.27 -12.32
C GLU A 718 -26.89 14.70 -13.63
N LYS A 719 -26.94 16.00 -13.94
CA LYS A 719 -26.33 16.59 -15.14
C LYS A 719 -25.33 17.70 -14.75
N PRO A 720 -24.11 17.35 -14.27
CA PRO A 720 -23.11 18.34 -13.90
C PRO A 720 -22.71 19.27 -15.06
N GLN A 721 -22.50 20.54 -14.75
CA GLN A 721 -22.15 21.60 -15.71
C GLN A 721 -20.81 22.24 -15.35
N ILE A 722 -19.99 22.59 -16.35
CA ILE A 722 -18.76 23.39 -16.16
C ILE A 722 -18.77 24.67 -17.01
N PRO A 723 -18.29 25.81 -16.48
CA PRO A 723 -18.05 27.01 -17.26
C PRO A 723 -16.74 26.92 -18.05
N LEU A 724 -16.70 27.56 -19.21
CA LEU A 724 -15.56 27.63 -20.11
C LEU A 724 -15.52 29.03 -20.75
N ARG A 725 -14.35 29.68 -20.82
CA ARG A 725 -14.17 30.95 -21.56
C ARG A 725 -12.97 30.82 -22.49
N THR A 726 -13.15 31.14 -23.77
CA THR A 726 -12.07 31.17 -24.76
C THR A 726 -11.15 32.37 -24.58
N MET A 727 -9.91 32.28 -25.09
CA MET A 727 -8.93 33.36 -24.99
C MET A 727 -9.26 34.52 -25.95
N THR A 728 -8.63 35.69 -25.73
CA THR A 728 -8.71 36.82 -26.66
C THR A 728 -7.75 36.67 -27.84
N LEU A 729 -8.08 37.27 -28.98
CA LEU A 729 -7.22 37.33 -30.18
C LEU A 729 -5.87 38.05 -29.95
N GLN A 730 -5.75 38.86 -28.89
CA GLN A 730 -4.51 39.58 -28.56
C GLN A 730 -3.58 38.80 -27.62
N GLU A 731 -4.08 37.85 -26.84
CA GLU A 731 -3.22 37.01 -26.00
C GLU A 731 -2.45 35.98 -26.83
N ASN A 732 -3.12 35.38 -27.82
CA ASN A 732 -2.54 34.40 -28.73
C ASN A 732 -1.38 34.96 -29.57
N SER A 733 -1.34 36.29 -29.77
CA SER A 733 -0.28 36.99 -30.52
C SER A 733 0.89 37.51 -29.67
N ARG A 734 0.75 37.61 -28.34
CA ARG A 734 1.87 37.99 -27.43
C ARG A 734 2.94 36.91 -27.29
N LEU A 735 2.62 35.66 -27.59
CA LEU A 735 3.58 34.54 -27.60
C LEU A 735 4.42 34.49 -28.89
N ALA A 736 4.13 35.34 -29.88
CA ALA A 736 4.61 35.19 -31.26
C ALA A 736 5.47 36.35 -31.81
N GLY A 737 5.70 37.44 -31.06
CA GLY A 737 6.49 38.56 -31.59
C GLY A 737 6.90 39.65 -30.62
N LEU A 738 8.20 39.70 -30.30
CA LEU A 738 8.87 40.91 -29.80
C LEU A 738 10.38 40.90 -30.13
N GLY A 739 10.68 40.91 -31.44
CA GLY A 739 12.03 41.18 -31.94
C GLY A 739 12.27 42.67 -32.22
N SER A 740 13.52 43.02 -32.54
CA SER A 740 13.97 44.32 -33.09
C SER A 740 14.66 45.35 -32.17
N GLU A 741 15.07 45.02 -30.93
CA GLU A 741 16.11 45.81 -30.21
C GLU A 741 17.28 44.97 -29.60
N GLY A 742 17.32 43.64 -29.82
CA GLY A 742 18.37 42.78 -29.25
C GLY A 742 19.75 42.81 -29.93
N ASN A 743 19.86 43.46 -31.10
CA ASN A 743 20.91 43.14 -32.07
C ASN A 743 22.32 43.66 -31.73
N MET A 744 22.51 44.52 -30.72
CA MET A 744 23.85 44.96 -30.30
C MET A 744 24.42 44.09 -29.16
N LEU A 745 23.56 43.66 -28.24
CA LEU A 745 23.95 42.78 -27.13
C LEU A 745 24.27 41.36 -27.60
N PHE A 746 23.55 40.86 -28.62
CA PHE A 746 23.75 39.51 -29.14
C PHE A 746 25.15 39.30 -29.76
N TYR A 747 25.69 40.29 -30.49
CA TYR A 747 27.07 40.22 -31.01
C TYR A 747 28.14 40.32 -29.92
N ALA A 748 27.90 41.10 -28.86
CA ALA A 748 28.81 41.13 -27.71
C ALA A 748 28.87 39.76 -27.01
N ILE A 749 27.71 39.12 -26.81
CA ILE A 749 27.61 37.79 -26.20
C ILE A 749 28.22 36.72 -27.12
N LEU A 750 28.00 36.76 -28.44
CA LEU A 750 28.66 35.84 -29.38
C LEU A 750 30.18 36.03 -29.41
N GLY A 751 30.68 37.26 -29.30
CA GLY A 751 32.11 37.56 -29.22
C GLY A 751 32.76 36.96 -27.98
N SER A 752 32.16 37.16 -26.80
CA SER A 752 32.66 36.58 -25.55
C SER A 752 32.51 35.06 -25.52
N ALA A 753 31.35 34.51 -25.92
CA ALA A 753 31.10 33.08 -25.93
C ALA A 753 31.97 32.35 -26.96
N GLY A 754 32.20 32.96 -28.13
CA GLY A 754 33.12 32.45 -29.15
C GLY A 754 34.55 32.39 -28.62
N MET A 755 35.04 33.46 -27.98
CA MET A 755 36.36 33.47 -27.35
C MET A 755 36.50 32.46 -26.22
N THR A 756 35.50 32.32 -25.34
CA THR A 756 35.54 31.29 -24.28
C THR A 756 35.51 29.88 -24.86
N CYS A 757 34.65 29.60 -25.84
CA CYS A 757 34.62 28.31 -26.53
C CYS A 757 35.93 28.01 -27.29
N ILE A 758 36.57 29.00 -27.92
CA ILE A 758 37.88 28.82 -28.56
C ILE A 758 38.97 28.57 -27.51
N THR A 759 39.01 29.32 -26.41
CA THR A 759 39.99 29.04 -25.33
C THR A 759 39.77 27.70 -24.65
N ILE A 760 38.51 27.27 -24.47
CA ILE A 760 38.15 25.94 -23.94
C ILE A 760 38.53 24.86 -24.95
N LEU A 761 38.31 25.05 -26.26
CA LEU A 761 38.75 24.11 -27.30
C LEU A 761 40.27 24.04 -27.41
N VAL A 762 40.99 25.15 -27.30
CA VAL A 762 42.45 25.18 -27.28
C VAL A 762 42.99 24.52 -26.00
N ALA A 763 42.42 24.81 -24.83
CA ALA A 763 42.76 24.13 -23.58
C ALA A 763 42.45 22.64 -23.62
N PHE A 764 41.30 22.25 -24.19
CA PHE A 764 40.91 20.85 -24.38
C PHE A 764 41.82 20.14 -25.39
N CYS A 765 42.23 20.80 -26.48
CA CYS A 765 43.24 20.30 -27.41
C CYS A 765 44.61 20.17 -26.75
N ILE A 766 45.04 21.12 -25.92
CA ILE A 766 46.28 21.02 -25.14
C ILE A 766 46.18 19.85 -24.14
N VAL A 767 45.06 19.71 -23.42
CA VAL A 767 44.82 18.57 -22.51
C VAL A 767 44.71 17.25 -23.29
N LEU A 768 44.20 17.23 -24.51
CA LEU A 768 44.16 16.05 -25.38
C LEU A 768 45.54 15.69 -25.94
N GLN A 769 46.39 16.67 -26.26
CA GLN A 769 47.77 16.41 -26.70
C GLN A 769 48.66 16.00 -25.52
N LEU A 770 48.49 16.61 -24.35
CA LEU A 770 49.13 16.18 -23.10
C LEU A 770 48.62 14.79 -22.65
N LYS A 771 47.32 14.51 -22.80
CA LYS A 771 46.78 13.15 -22.62
C LYS A 771 47.34 12.19 -23.65
N ARG A 772 47.42 12.54 -24.94
CA ARG A 772 48.04 11.68 -25.97
C ARG A 772 49.49 11.37 -25.63
N ALA A 773 50.31 12.37 -25.31
CA ALA A 773 51.70 12.17 -24.90
C ALA A 773 51.83 11.33 -23.61
N THR A 774 50.93 11.50 -22.64
CA THR A 774 50.92 10.74 -21.38
C THR A 774 50.39 9.32 -21.56
N VAL A 775 49.42 9.11 -22.45
CA VAL A 775 48.86 7.80 -22.82
C VAL A 775 49.86 7.01 -23.67
N GLN A 776 50.52 7.65 -24.65
CA GLN A 776 51.61 7.04 -25.42
C GLN A 776 52.79 6.63 -24.51
N ARG A 777 53.07 7.38 -23.42
CA ARG A 777 54.04 6.99 -22.39
C ARG A 777 53.53 5.92 -21.41
N ARG A 778 52.23 5.62 -21.35
CA ARG A 778 51.64 4.57 -20.47
C ARG A 778 51.26 3.29 -21.22
N MET A 779 51.01 3.35 -22.53
CA MET A 779 50.69 2.20 -23.39
C MET A 779 51.87 1.28 -23.70
N VAL A 780 53.01 1.44 -23.02
CA VAL A 780 54.18 0.54 -23.11
C VAL A 780 54.19 -0.51 -21.98
N GLN A 781 53.35 -0.36 -20.93
CA GLN A 781 53.29 -1.31 -19.81
C GLN A 781 51.88 -1.50 -19.22
N ARG A 782 51.01 -2.21 -19.95
CA ARG A 782 50.07 -3.25 -19.45
C ARG A 782 49.05 -3.63 -20.55
N GLU A 783 48.95 -4.91 -20.82
CA GLU A 783 47.87 -5.52 -21.61
C GLU A 783 46.91 -6.26 -20.67
N GLU A 784 45.61 -6.18 -20.93
CA GLU A 784 44.61 -7.26 -20.79
C GLU A 784 43.27 -6.80 -21.44
N PRO A 785 42.38 -7.71 -21.86
CA PRO A 785 41.58 -7.47 -23.08
C PRO A 785 40.19 -6.85 -22.87
N VAL A 786 39.68 -6.24 -23.94
CA VAL A 786 38.27 -5.89 -24.16
C VAL A 786 37.75 -6.71 -25.34
N VAL A 787 36.66 -7.45 -25.14
CA VAL A 787 35.99 -8.17 -26.24
C VAL A 787 35.27 -7.16 -27.12
N GLN A 788 35.74 -7.01 -28.36
CA GLN A 788 35.21 -6.07 -29.34
C GLN A 788 34.78 -6.82 -30.60
N PHE A 789 33.47 -6.89 -30.86
CA PHE A 789 32.97 -7.39 -32.14
C PHE A 789 33.23 -6.37 -33.25
N SER A 790 33.53 -6.83 -34.46
CA SER A 790 33.85 -5.99 -35.62
C SER A 790 33.50 -6.70 -36.93
N SER A 791 33.06 -5.93 -37.92
CA SER A 791 32.33 -6.43 -39.09
C SER A 791 33.22 -6.70 -40.30
N GLY A 792 32.98 -7.81 -41.01
CA GLY A 792 33.44 -8.04 -42.39
C GLY A 792 34.82 -8.69 -42.54
N SER A 793 34.93 -9.65 -43.46
CA SER A 793 36.13 -10.49 -43.67
C SER A 793 36.96 -10.09 -44.90
N LEU A 794 38.29 -10.24 -44.85
CA LEU A 794 39.12 -11.01 -45.82
C LEU A 794 40.67 -10.85 -45.64
N ASN A 795 41.35 -11.96 -45.30
CA ASN A 795 42.66 -12.47 -45.78
C ASN A 795 43.93 -11.54 -45.84
N LEU A 796 44.95 -11.74 -44.97
CA LEU A 796 46.15 -12.64 -45.08
C LEU A 796 47.41 -11.95 -45.72
N PRO A 797 48.68 -12.41 -45.51
CA PRO A 797 49.15 -13.65 -44.87
C PRO A 797 50.31 -13.54 -43.81
N SER A 798 50.62 -14.68 -43.16
CA SER A 798 51.86 -15.00 -42.38
C SER A 798 52.03 -14.32 -41.00
N ARG A 799 52.54 -14.98 -39.92
CA ARG A 799 53.04 -16.37 -39.77
C ARG A 799 52.86 -16.89 -38.32
N LYS A 800 52.04 -17.94 -38.14
CA LYS A 800 51.93 -18.90 -37.00
C LYS A 800 52.15 -18.38 -35.54
N HIS A 801 51.10 -18.42 -34.73
CA HIS A 801 50.95 -19.42 -33.65
C HIS A 801 49.44 -19.59 -33.29
N LYS A 802 49.09 -20.62 -32.51
CA LYS A 802 47.70 -20.94 -32.06
C LYS A 802 47.48 -20.39 -30.62
N ASN A 803 46.29 -20.09 -30.11
CA ASN A 803 44.90 -20.50 -30.43
C ASN A 803 43.93 -19.27 -30.45
N PRO A 804 42.72 -19.37 -31.05
CA PRO A 804 41.75 -18.26 -31.12
C PRO A 804 40.51 -18.42 -30.20
N GLU A 805 39.99 -17.31 -29.69
CA GLU A 805 38.58 -17.22 -29.23
C GLU A 805 37.66 -16.94 -30.43
N GLN A 806 36.42 -17.45 -30.40
CA GLN A 806 35.53 -17.45 -31.56
C GLN A 806 34.49 -16.32 -31.52
N SER A 807 34.49 -15.45 -32.53
CA SER A 807 33.37 -14.56 -32.83
C SER A 807 32.17 -15.37 -33.37
N VAL A 808 31.00 -15.21 -32.76
CA VAL A 808 29.76 -15.88 -33.19
C VAL A 808 29.34 -15.38 -34.58
N SER A 809 29.29 -16.29 -35.56
CA SER A 809 28.85 -15.99 -36.92
C SER A 809 27.35 -16.23 -37.08
N TYR A 810 26.59 -15.19 -37.41
CA TYR A 810 25.15 -15.24 -37.63
C TYR A 810 24.78 -14.77 -39.06
N PRO A 811 23.59 -15.13 -39.60
CA PRO A 811 23.14 -14.63 -40.90
C PRO A 811 22.82 -13.13 -40.81
N THR A 812 23.61 -12.29 -41.48
CA THR A 812 23.38 -10.84 -41.52
C THR A 812 22.18 -10.48 -42.40
N LEU A 813 21.36 -9.54 -41.95
CA LEU A 813 20.33 -8.89 -42.76
C LEU A 813 20.69 -7.43 -43.05
N GLU A 814 20.40 -6.97 -44.26
CA GLU A 814 20.54 -5.56 -44.63
C GLU A 814 19.38 -4.74 -44.06
N TRP A 815 19.68 -3.61 -43.41
CA TRP A 815 18.66 -2.74 -42.80
C TRP A 815 17.60 -2.28 -43.82
N ASN A 816 18.01 -1.97 -45.05
CA ASN A 816 17.12 -1.52 -46.13
C ASN A 816 16.17 -2.61 -46.66
N ASP A 817 16.46 -3.89 -46.39
CA ASP A 817 15.64 -5.03 -46.78
C ASP A 817 14.61 -5.43 -45.69
N ILE A 818 14.56 -4.71 -44.56
CA ILE A 818 13.56 -4.88 -43.49
C ILE A 818 12.45 -3.82 -43.63
N LYS A 819 11.19 -4.25 -43.73
CA LYS A 819 10.02 -3.36 -43.69
C LYS A 819 9.12 -3.68 -42.51
N PHE A 820 9.25 -2.88 -41.46
CA PHE A 820 8.40 -2.96 -40.25
C PHE A 820 6.91 -2.76 -40.59
N GLN A 821 6.07 -3.47 -39.84
CA GLN A 821 4.62 -3.42 -39.82
C GLN A 821 4.18 -3.19 -38.36
N ASP A 822 3.08 -3.80 -37.94
CA ASP A 822 2.51 -3.63 -36.60
C ASP A 822 3.37 -4.23 -35.48
N VAL A 823 3.28 -3.66 -34.29
CA VAL A 823 3.80 -4.27 -33.06
C VAL A 823 2.91 -5.46 -32.69
N ILE A 824 3.48 -6.65 -32.63
CA ILE A 824 2.76 -7.91 -32.36
C ILE A 824 2.95 -8.44 -30.93
N GLY A 825 3.86 -7.83 -30.17
CA GLY A 825 4.01 -8.06 -28.75
C GLY A 825 4.99 -7.08 -28.13
N GLU A 826 4.79 -6.75 -26.87
CA GLU A 826 5.76 -6.01 -26.07
C GLU A 826 5.97 -6.73 -24.74
N GLY A 827 7.24 -6.95 -24.38
CA GLY A 827 7.62 -7.70 -23.19
C GLY A 827 8.66 -6.97 -22.35
N ASN A 828 9.23 -7.68 -21.38
CA ASN A 828 10.25 -7.13 -20.48
C ASN A 828 11.52 -6.73 -21.24
N PHE A 829 12.07 -7.66 -22.04
CA PHE A 829 13.34 -7.49 -22.74
C PHE A 829 13.28 -6.56 -23.96
N GLY A 830 12.09 -6.27 -24.49
CA GLY A 830 12.00 -5.67 -25.81
C GLY A 830 10.60 -5.54 -26.39
N GLN A 831 10.56 -5.15 -27.65
CA GLN A 831 9.37 -5.07 -28.49
C GLN A 831 9.52 -6.03 -29.66
N VAL A 832 8.46 -6.77 -29.98
CA VAL A 832 8.37 -7.68 -31.12
C VAL A 832 7.50 -7.02 -32.19
N ILE A 833 8.08 -6.72 -33.34
CA ILE A 833 7.41 -6.04 -34.44
C ILE A 833 7.31 -7.02 -35.61
N LYS A 834 6.12 -7.16 -36.21
CA LYS A 834 6.03 -7.88 -37.48
C LYS A 834 6.78 -7.09 -38.55
N ALA A 835 7.51 -7.76 -39.42
CA ALA A 835 8.13 -7.13 -40.58
C ALA A 835 8.01 -8.02 -41.81
N ARG A 836 8.07 -7.40 -42.99
CA ARG A 836 8.37 -8.11 -44.23
C ARG A 836 9.85 -7.90 -44.54
N ILE A 837 10.63 -8.97 -44.47
CA ILE A 837 12.05 -8.95 -44.80
C ILE A 837 12.28 -9.45 -46.22
N LYS A 838 13.39 -9.03 -46.82
CA LYS A 838 13.97 -9.67 -48.01
C LYS A 838 15.25 -10.40 -47.61
N LYS A 839 15.31 -11.70 -47.90
CA LYS A 839 16.45 -12.58 -47.64
C LYS A 839 16.67 -13.47 -48.87
N ASP A 840 17.92 -13.59 -49.30
CA ASP A 840 18.31 -14.41 -50.47
C ASP A 840 17.48 -14.09 -51.74
N GLY A 841 17.08 -12.82 -51.89
CA GLY A 841 16.21 -12.32 -52.96
C GLY A 841 14.70 -12.52 -52.72
N LEU A 842 14.30 -13.48 -51.90
CA LEU A 842 12.91 -13.79 -51.56
C LEU A 842 12.35 -12.82 -50.51
N ARG A 843 11.05 -12.57 -50.54
CA ARG A 843 10.33 -11.79 -49.52
C ARG A 843 9.51 -12.71 -48.62
N MET A 844 9.61 -12.52 -47.30
CA MET A 844 8.92 -13.31 -46.29
C MET A 844 8.49 -12.44 -45.12
N ASP A 845 7.46 -12.86 -44.39
CA ASP A 845 7.05 -12.24 -43.14
C ASP A 845 7.90 -12.82 -41.98
N ALA A 846 8.32 -11.95 -41.06
CA ALA A 846 9.20 -12.26 -39.94
C ALA A 846 8.74 -11.52 -38.68
N ALA A 847 9.15 -11.99 -37.52
CA ALA A 847 9.06 -11.24 -36.27
C ALA A 847 10.44 -10.65 -35.93
N ILE A 848 10.51 -9.33 -35.75
CA ILE A 848 11.72 -8.62 -35.34
C ILE A 848 11.67 -8.37 -33.84
N LYS A 849 12.49 -9.07 -33.07
CA LYS A 849 12.73 -8.81 -31.64
C LYS A 849 13.78 -7.70 -31.54
N ARG A 850 13.47 -6.60 -30.85
CA ARG A 850 14.40 -5.49 -30.57
C ARG A 850 14.38 -5.09 -29.10
N MET A 851 15.52 -4.64 -28.58
CA MET A 851 15.66 -4.10 -27.23
C MET A 851 14.93 -2.76 -27.06
N LYS A 852 14.58 -2.40 -25.81
CA LYS A 852 14.10 -1.05 -25.44
C LYS A 852 15.29 -0.12 -25.17
N GLU A 853 15.12 1.18 -25.38
CA GLU A 853 16.20 2.20 -25.27
C GLU A 853 16.83 2.33 -23.87
N TYR A 854 16.16 1.80 -22.84
CA TYR A 854 16.56 1.82 -21.42
C TYR A 854 16.91 0.44 -20.85
N ALA A 855 17.15 -0.57 -21.69
CA ALA A 855 17.46 -1.93 -21.27
C ALA A 855 18.81 -2.05 -20.52
N SER A 856 18.88 -2.91 -19.51
CA SER A 856 20.06 -3.05 -18.64
C SER A 856 21.20 -3.84 -19.30
N LYS A 857 22.39 -3.82 -18.68
CA LYS A 857 23.55 -4.60 -19.14
C LYS A 857 23.32 -6.12 -19.09
N ASP A 858 22.40 -6.60 -18.26
CA ASP A 858 22.06 -8.02 -18.20
C ASP A 858 20.98 -8.38 -19.24
N ASP A 859 20.03 -7.50 -19.53
CA ASP A 859 19.10 -7.68 -20.68
C ASP A 859 19.88 -7.78 -22.00
N HIS A 860 20.92 -6.95 -22.19
CA HIS A 860 21.81 -7.02 -23.35
C HIS A 860 22.58 -8.36 -23.42
N ARG A 861 22.88 -8.96 -22.26
CA ARG A 861 23.60 -10.24 -22.17
C ARG A 861 22.68 -11.42 -22.49
N ASP A 862 21.44 -11.39 -22.01
CA ASP A 862 20.44 -12.43 -22.26
C ASP A 862 19.93 -12.38 -23.71
N PHE A 863 19.75 -11.18 -24.29
CA PHE A 863 19.39 -10.99 -25.70
C PHE A 863 20.52 -11.41 -26.66
N ALA A 864 21.79 -11.13 -26.32
CA ALA A 864 22.94 -11.66 -27.07
C ALA A 864 23.06 -13.19 -26.92
N GLY A 865 22.75 -13.73 -25.74
CA GLY A 865 22.70 -15.18 -25.50
C GLY A 865 21.62 -15.89 -26.32
N GLU A 866 20.45 -15.29 -26.49
CA GLU A 866 19.39 -15.80 -27.37
C GLU A 866 19.85 -15.92 -28.83
N LEU A 867 20.57 -14.91 -29.36
CA LEU A 867 21.18 -14.99 -30.70
C LEU A 867 22.18 -16.16 -30.79
N GLU A 868 23.08 -16.28 -29.80
CA GLU A 868 24.08 -17.35 -29.77
C GLU A 868 23.44 -18.75 -29.72
N VAL A 869 22.41 -18.94 -28.89
CA VAL A 869 21.66 -20.21 -28.77
C VAL A 869 21.00 -20.54 -30.11
N LEU A 870 20.24 -19.61 -30.70
CA LEU A 870 19.54 -19.84 -31.97
C LEU A 870 20.52 -20.15 -33.13
N CYS A 871 21.68 -19.48 -33.18
CA CYS A 871 22.73 -19.80 -34.15
C CYS A 871 23.32 -21.21 -33.96
N LYS A 872 23.49 -21.67 -32.72
CA LYS A 872 24.05 -23.01 -32.40
C LYS A 872 23.03 -24.14 -32.57
N LEU A 873 21.74 -23.86 -32.40
CA LEU A 873 20.66 -24.81 -32.65
C LEU A 873 20.48 -25.07 -34.15
N GLY A 874 20.42 -24.00 -34.96
CA GLY A 874 20.15 -24.11 -36.39
C GLY A 874 18.68 -24.46 -36.69
N HIS A 875 18.42 -25.06 -37.86
CA HIS A 875 17.04 -25.30 -38.30
C HIS A 875 16.41 -26.55 -37.66
N HIS A 876 15.22 -26.39 -37.08
CA HIS A 876 14.36 -27.49 -36.62
C HIS A 876 12.87 -27.10 -36.74
N PRO A 877 11.95 -28.00 -37.15
CA PRO A 877 10.53 -27.67 -37.33
C PRO A 877 9.85 -27.17 -36.04
N ASN A 878 10.17 -27.75 -34.89
CA ASN A 878 9.55 -27.44 -33.59
C ASN A 878 10.37 -26.49 -32.69
N ILE A 879 11.36 -25.78 -33.24
CA ILE A 879 12.05 -24.67 -32.59
C ILE A 879 11.74 -23.40 -33.40
N ILE A 880 11.70 -22.22 -32.77
CA ILE A 880 11.57 -20.95 -33.50
C ILE A 880 12.88 -20.64 -34.23
N ASN A 881 12.81 -20.44 -35.54
CA ASN A 881 13.99 -20.37 -36.40
C ASN A 881 14.49 -18.93 -36.59
N LEU A 882 15.81 -18.73 -36.44
CA LEU A 882 16.47 -17.46 -36.77
C LEU A 882 16.58 -17.30 -38.29
N LEU A 883 15.98 -16.24 -38.81
CA LEU A 883 16.10 -15.84 -40.22
C LEU A 883 17.39 -15.01 -40.44
N GLY A 884 17.74 -14.17 -39.47
CA GLY A 884 19.01 -13.44 -39.41
C GLY A 884 18.99 -12.34 -38.35
N ALA A 885 20.05 -11.53 -38.29
CA ALA A 885 20.12 -10.37 -37.40
C ALA A 885 20.82 -9.18 -38.10
N CYS A 886 20.54 -7.96 -37.64
CA CYS A 886 21.23 -6.76 -38.10
C CYS A 886 21.48 -5.79 -36.94
N GLU A 887 22.48 -4.93 -37.10
CA GLU A 887 22.75 -3.82 -36.17
C GLU A 887 22.46 -2.50 -36.90
N HIS A 888 21.70 -1.60 -36.26
CA HIS A 888 21.45 -0.27 -36.79
C HIS A 888 21.49 0.76 -35.66
N ARG A 889 22.31 1.82 -35.84
CA ARG A 889 22.50 2.91 -34.85
C ARG A 889 22.90 2.42 -33.44
N GLY A 890 23.63 1.31 -33.33
CA GLY A 890 24.04 0.72 -32.06
C GLY A 890 23.00 -0.20 -31.39
N TYR A 891 21.86 -0.46 -32.06
CA TYR A 891 20.85 -1.41 -31.60
C TYR A 891 20.86 -2.69 -32.43
N LEU A 892 20.81 -3.83 -31.76
CA LEU A 892 20.70 -5.17 -32.37
C LEU A 892 19.23 -5.54 -32.60
N TYR A 893 18.93 -6.08 -33.78
CA TYR A 893 17.60 -6.55 -34.19
C TYR A 893 17.70 -8.01 -34.60
N LEU A 894 16.92 -8.89 -33.97
CA LEU A 894 16.82 -10.31 -34.31
C LEU A 894 15.58 -10.57 -35.15
N ALA A 895 15.74 -11.11 -36.36
CA ALA A 895 14.65 -11.58 -37.20
C ALA A 895 14.47 -13.09 -37.04
N ILE A 896 13.35 -13.49 -36.43
CA ILE A 896 12.92 -14.88 -36.31
C ILE A 896 11.70 -15.14 -37.19
N GLU A 897 11.38 -16.41 -37.47
CA GLU A 897 10.19 -16.77 -38.24
C GLU A 897 8.90 -16.26 -37.58
N PHE A 898 7.93 -15.83 -38.38
CA PHE A 898 6.65 -15.31 -37.89
C PHE A 898 5.68 -16.45 -37.60
N ALA A 899 5.19 -16.55 -36.36
CA ALA A 899 4.16 -17.51 -35.96
C ALA A 899 2.77 -16.85 -36.01
N PRO A 900 1.90 -17.17 -36.99
CA PRO A 900 0.68 -16.40 -37.24
C PRO A 900 -0.41 -16.54 -36.18
N HIS A 901 -0.36 -17.59 -35.34
CA HIS A 901 -1.37 -17.85 -34.31
C HIS A 901 -0.96 -17.37 -32.91
N GLY A 902 0.23 -16.77 -32.75
CA GLY A 902 0.73 -16.26 -31.48
C GLY A 902 1.27 -17.35 -30.55
N ASN A 903 1.18 -17.13 -29.23
CA ASN A 903 1.59 -18.11 -28.22
C ASN A 903 0.49 -19.13 -27.91
N LEU A 904 0.90 -20.31 -27.44
CA LEU A 904 0.02 -21.45 -27.20
C LEU A 904 -0.92 -21.21 -26.01
N LEU A 905 -0.51 -20.47 -24.96
CA LEU A 905 -1.39 -20.15 -23.83
C LEU A 905 -2.63 -19.36 -24.28
N ASP A 906 -2.43 -18.29 -25.05
CA ASP A 906 -3.52 -17.49 -25.61
C ASP A 906 -4.33 -18.27 -26.64
N PHE A 907 -3.68 -19.12 -27.45
CA PHE A 907 -4.35 -19.96 -28.44
C PHE A 907 -5.28 -20.99 -27.77
N LEU A 908 -4.82 -21.65 -26.70
CA LEU A 908 -5.62 -22.57 -25.89
C LEU A 908 -6.80 -21.85 -25.23
N ARG A 909 -6.58 -20.67 -24.63
CA ARG A 909 -7.64 -19.86 -24.01
C ARG A 909 -8.68 -19.39 -25.03
N LYS A 910 -8.26 -18.94 -26.22
CA LYS A 910 -9.17 -18.57 -27.32
C LYS A 910 -10.01 -19.74 -27.86
N SER A 911 -9.64 -20.99 -27.57
CA SER A 911 -10.44 -22.16 -27.95
C SER A 911 -11.65 -22.43 -27.03
N ARG A 912 -11.75 -21.76 -25.87
CA ARG A 912 -12.74 -22.01 -24.82
C ARG A 912 -14.15 -21.52 -25.18
N VAL A 913 -14.85 -22.25 -26.04
CA VAL A 913 -16.18 -21.84 -26.53
C VAL A 913 -17.24 -21.66 -25.44
N LEU A 914 -17.16 -22.34 -24.29
CA LEU A 914 -18.10 -22.12 -23.19
C LEU A 914 -17.90 -20.75 -22.50
N GLU A 915 -16.72 -20.15 -22.63
CA GLU A 915 -16.44 -18.76 -22.20
C GLU A 915 -16.74 -17.74 -23.32
N THR A 916 -16.48 -18.08 -24.59
CA THR A 916 -16.51 -17.11 -25.71
C THR A 916 -17.78 -17.12 -26.57
N ASP A 917 -18.43 -18.28 -26.75
CA ASP A 917 -19.72 -18.43 -27.45
C ASP A 917 -20.50 -19.63 -26.86
N PRO A 918 -21.23 -19.42 -25.75
CA PRO A 918 -22.04 -20.46 -25.11
C PRO A 918 -23.11 -21.06 -26.03
N ALA A 919 -23.59 -20.31 -27.04
CA ALA A 919 -24.60 -20.81 -27.97
C ALA A 919 -23.99 -21.83 -28.94
N PHE A 920 -22.80 -21.54 -29.49
CA PHE A 920 -22.02 -22.49 -30.28
C PHE A 920 -21.59 -23.71 -29.45
N ALA A 921 -21.18 -23.50 -28.19
CA ALA A 921 -20.78 -24.58 -27.28
C ALA A 921 -21.91 -25.58 -27.02
N ILE A 922 -23.13 -25.08 -26.75
CA ILE A 922 -24.33 -25.92 -26.56
C ILE A 922 -24.75 -26.59 -27.88
N ALA A 923 -24.83 -25.82 -28.97
CA ALA A 923 -25.29 -26.33 -30.27
C ALA A 923 -24.42 -27.47 -30.82
N ASN A 924 -23.10 -27.41 -30.58
CA ASN A 924 -22.13 -28.43 -31.02
C ASN A 924 -21.70 -29.40 -29.89
N SER A 925 -22.30 -29.30 -28.70
CA SER A 925 -21.98 -30.13 -27.51
C SER A 925 -20.47 -30.20 -27.18
N THR A 926 -19.74 -29.11 -27.37
CA THR A 926 -18.28 -29.03 -27.16
C THR A 926 -17.89 -27.86 -26.27
N ALA A 927 -16.86 -28.07 -25.46
CA ALA A 927 -16.20 -27.06 -24.64
C ALA A 927 -14.89 -26.55 -25.27
N SER A 928 -14.51 -27.01 -26.47
CA SER A 928 -13.40 -26.41 -27.22
C SER A 928 -13.58 -26.45 -28.74
N THR A 929 -12.98 -25.51 -29.46
CA THR A 929 -12.74 -25.62 -30.91
C THR A 929 -11.60 -26.59 -31.25
N LEU A 930 -10.79 -27.02 -30.27
CA LEU A 930 -9.70 -27.96 -30.45
C LEU A 930 -10.14 -29.39 -30.10
N THR A 931 -9.58 -30.35 -30.84
CA THR A 931 -9.76 -31.79 -30.62
C THR A 931 -8.69 -32.36 -29.69
N SER A 932 -8.98 -33.48 -29.04
CA SER A 932 -7.99 -34.26 -28.27
C SER A 932 -6.72 -34.57 -29.07
N GLN A 933 -6.84 -34.79 -30.38
CA GLN A 933 -5.70 -35.11 -31.24
C GLN A 933 -4.80 -33.89 -31.48
N GLN A 934 -5.36 -32.70 -31.67
CA GLN A 934 -4.58 -31.45 -31.79
C GLN A 934 -3.82 -31.13 -30.49
N LEU A 935 -4.45 -31.34 -29.33
CA LEU A 935 -3.80 -31.14 -28.03
C LEU A 935 -2.62 -32.10 -27.82
N LEU A 936 -2.76 -33.38 -28.21
CA LEU A 936 -1.64 -34.33 -28.21
C LEU A 936 -0.57 -34.00 -29.26
N HIS A 937 -0.93 -33.46 -30.44
CA HIS A 937 0.05 -33.00 -31.42
C HIS A 937 0.90 -31.84 -30.89
N PHE A 938 0.29 -30.84 -30.22
CA PHE A 938 1.05 -29.78 -29.56
C PHE A 938 2.03 -30.34 -28.50
N ALA A 939 1.58 -31.30 -27.70
CA ALA A 939 2.43 -31.96 -26.71
C ALA A 939 3.60 -32.71 -27.35
N ALA A 940 3.35 -33.50 -28.40
CA ALA A 940 4.35 -34.29 -29.11
C ALA A 940 5.35 -33.41 -29.88
N ASP A 941 4.89 -32.32 -30.48
CA ASP A 941 5.73 -31.32 -31.16
C ASP A 941 6.72 -30.65 -30.19
N VAL A 942 6.25 -30.22 -29.01
CA VAL A 942 7.15 -29.66 -28.00
C VAL A 942 8.09 -30.73 -27.41
N ALA A 943 7.63 -31.97 -27.22
CA ALA A 943 8.51 -33.06 -26.79
C ALA A 943 9.63 -33.31 -27.81
N ARG A 944 9.32 -33.26 -29.12
CA ARG A 944 10.29 -33.37 -30.22
C ARG A 944 11.28 -32.20 -30.26
N GLY A 945 10.80 -30.97 -30.03
CA GLY A 945 11.66 -29.80 -29.87
C GLY A 945 12.60 -29.91 -28.66
N MET A 946 12.09 -30.31 -27.50
CA MET A 946 12.88 -30.49 -26.29
C MET A 946 13.89 -31.63 -26.38
N ASP A 947 13.57 -32.73 -27.08
CA ASP A 947 14.54 -33.79 -27.34
C ASP A 947 15.69 -33.29 -28.23
N TYR A 948 15.39 -32.47 -29.24
CA TYR A 948 16.42 -31.81 -30.05
C TYR A 948 17.34 -30.90 -29.19
N LEU A 949 16.77 -30.09 -28.28
CA LEU A 949 17.56 -29.27 -27.34
C LEU A 949 18.44 -30.14 -26.43
N ALA A 950 17.90 -31.24 -25.91
CA ALA A 950 18.63 -32.19 -25.06
C ALA A 950 19.78 -32.87 -25.82
N GLN A 951 19.56 -33.35 -27.04
CA GLN A 951 20.61 -33.89 -27.91
C GLN A 951 21.70 -32.84 -28.19
N LYS A 952 21.34 -31.57 -28.35
CA LYS A 952 22.26 -30.43 -28.53
C LYS A 952 22.90 -29.92 -27.22
N GLN A 953 22.59 -30.53 -26.07
CA GLN A 953 23.09 -30.15 -24.74
C GLN A 953 22.73 -28.70 -24.32
N PHE A 954 21.56 -28.22 -24.74
CA PHE A 954 20.94 -27.00 -24.22
C PHE A 954 19.88 -27.32 -23.15
N ILE A 955 19.71 -26.40 -22.21
CA ILE A 955 18.69 -26.45 -21.15
C ILE A 955 17.84 -25.19 -21.31
N HIS A 956 16.51 -25.35 -21.40
CA HIS A 956 15.58 -24.25 -21.72
C HIS A 956 15.33 -23.32 -20.53
N ARG A 957 15.12 -23.90 -19.33
CA ARG A 957 14.93 -23.23 -18.03
C ARG A 957 13.64 -22.44 -17.85
N ASP A 958 12.98 -22.01 -18.93
CA ASP A 958 11.63 -21.44 -18.89
C ASP A 958 10.70 -22.07 -19.94
N LEU A 959 10.32 -23.32 -19.74
CA LEU A 959 9.41 -24.06 -20.63
C LEU A 959 7.98 -23.99 -20.08
N ALA A 960 7.15 -23.16 -20.72
CA ALA A 960 5.77 -22.86 -20.34
C ALA A 960 4.92 -22.53 -21.57
N ALA A 961 3.58 -22.63 -21.50
CA ALA A 961 2.71 -22.46 -22.67
C ALA A 961 2.80 -21.06 -23.33
N ARG A 962 3.16 -20.02 -22.56
CA ARG A 962 3.42 -18.67 -23.07
C ARG A 962 4.67 -18.57 -23.97
N ASN A 963 5.64 -19.49 -23.82
CA ASN A 963 6.89 -19.52 -24.57
C ASN A 963 6.86 -20.54 -25.74
N ILE A 964 5.72 -21.18 -25.97
CA ILE A 964 5.47 -21.99 -27.17
C ILE A 964 4.69 -21.13 -28.17
N LEU A 965 5.19 -21.01 -29.39
CA LEU A 965 4.53 -20.32 -30.50
C LEU A 965 3.84 -21.32 -31.44
N VAL A 966 2.69 -20.93 -31.99
CA VAL A 966 1.90 -21.75 -32.91
C VAL A 966 2.10 -21.24 -34.34
N GLY A 967 2.84 -22.02 -35.13
CA GLY A 967 3.17 -21.75 -36.53
C GLY A 967 2.05 -22.11 -37.50
N ASP A 968 2.31 -21.96 -38.80
CA ASP A 968 1.44 -22.45 -39.87
C ASP A 968 1.09 -23.94 -39.68
N ASN A 969 -0.11 -24.32 -40.12
CA ASN A 969 -0.68 -25.67 -39.95
C ASN A 969 -0.76 -26.16 -38.48
N PHE A 970 -0.76 -25.23 -37.51
CA PHE A 970 -0.78 -25.51 -36.08
C PHE A 970 0.45 -26.29 -35.55
N VAL A 971 1.61 -26.15 -36.19
CA VAL A 971 2.87 -26.73 -35.68
C VAL A 971 3.33 -25.96 -34.43
N ALA A 972 3.60 -26.65 -33.32
CA ALA A 972 4.12 -26.01 -32.12
C ALA A 972 5.65 -25.83 -32.19
N LYS A 973 6.11 -24.65 -31.78
CA LYS A 973 7.51 -24.20 -31.84
C LYS A 973 7.97 -23.61 -30.52
N ILE A 974 9.07 -24.10 -29.97
CA ILE A 974 9.66 -23.59 -28.73
C ILE A 974 10.38 -22.25 -29.00
N ALA A 975 10.17 -21.25 -28.14
CA ALA A 975 10.69 -19.89 -28.28
C ALA A 975 11.16 -19.27 -26.94
N ASP A 976 11.73 -18.06 -27.02
CA ASP A 976 12.28 -17.24 -25.94
C ASP A 976 13.48 -17.86 -25.18
N PHE A 977 14.60 -17.98 -25.90
CA PHE A 977 15.82 -18.63 -25.40
C PHE A 977 16.69 -17.74 -24.49
N GLY A 978 16.20 -16.58 -24.01
CA GLY A 978 16.99 -15.61 -23.23
C GLY A 978 17.62 -16.19 -21.96
N LEU A 979 16.96 -17.14 -21.29
CA LEU A 979 17.48 -17.84 -20.10
C LEU A 979 18.24 -19.15 -20.44
N SER A 980 18.18 -19.62 -21.69
CA SER A 980 18.80 -20.87 -22.13
C SER A 980 20.32 -20.77 -22.18
N ARG A 981 21.03 -21.83 -21.82
CA ARG A 981 22.50 -21.92 -21.89
C ARG A 981 22.97 -23.34 -22.22
N GLY A 982 24.21 -23.46 -22.67
CA GLY A 982 24.90 -24.73 -22.87
C GLY A 982 25.34 -25.41 -21.57
N GLN A 983 26.01 -26.55 -21.72
CA GLN A 983 26.35 -27.51 -20.66
C GLN A 983 27.26 -26.96 -19.55
N GLU A 984 26.67 -26.53 -18.43
CA GLU A 984 27.33 -26.40 -17.13
C GLU A 984 26.26 -26.35 -16.00
N VAL A 985 26.62 -26.73 -14.76
CA VAL A 985 25.71 -26.64 -13.59
C VAL A 985 25.60 -25.18 -13.15
N TYR A 986 24.72 -24.46 -13.81
CA TYR A 986 24.60 -23.01 -13.72
C TYR A 986 23.91 -22.55 -12.43
N VAL A 987 24.70 -22.00 -11.49
CA VAL A 987 24.17 -21.25 -10.34
C VAL A 987 23.95 -19.79 -10.75
N LYS A 988 22.69 -19.35 -10.87
CA LYS A 988 22.31 -17.98 -11.24
C LYS A 988 22.81 -16.99 -10.17
N LYS A 989 23.68 -16.04 -10.55
CA LYS A 989 24.29 -15.06 -9.63
C LYS A 989 23.50 -13.75 -9.46
N THR A 990 22.32 -13.63 -10.08
CA THR A 990 21.49 -12.41 -10.09
C THR A 990 19.99 -12.71 -9.97
N MET A 991 19.28 -11.90 -9.18
CA MET A 991 17.83 -12.00 -8.94
C MET A 991 16.98 -11.40 -10.08
N GLY A 992 17.23 -11.83 -11.33
CA GLY A 992 16.25 -11.62 -12.41
C GLY A 992 15.04 -12.54 -12.21
N ARG A 993 13.87 -12.14 -12.75
CA ARG A 993 12.61 -12.91 -12.76
C ARG A 993 12.79 -14.40 -13.12
N LEU A 994 11.93 -15.25 -12.58
CA LEU A 994 12.03 -16.72 -12.64
C LEU A 994 10.63 -17.37 -12.68
N PRO A 995 10.42 -18.41 -13.50
CA PRO A 995 9.12 -19.05 -13.72
C PRO A 995 8.78 -20.06 -12.61
N VAL A 996 8.65 -19.60 -11.36
CA VAL A 996 8.55 -20.44 -10.15
C VAL A 996 7.52 -21.56 -10.25
N ARG A 997 6.35 -21.30 -10.88
CA ARG A 997 5.26 -22.29 -11.05
C ARG A 997 5.60 -23.46 -11.99
N TRP A 998 6.62 -23.30 -12.85
CA TRP A 998 7.12 -24.34 -13.78
C TRP A 998 8.42 -25.00 -13.31
N MET A 999 9.16 -24.40 -12.38
CA MET A 999 10.47 -24.88 -11.95
C MET A 999 10.43 -26.20 -11.16
N ALA A 1000 11.44 -27.05 -11.38
CA ALA A 1000 11.64 -28.29 -10.63
C ALA A 1000 12.12 -28.05 -9.19
N ILE A 1001 11.90 -29.03 -8.30
CA ILE A 1001 12.29 -28.94 -6.88
C ILE A 1001 13.79 -28.61 -6.74
N GLU A 1002 14.67 -29.28 -7.48
CA GLU A 1002 16.11 -29.02 -7.43
C GLU A 1002 16.52 -27.64 -7.97
N SER A 1003 15.74 -27.09 -8.91
CA SER A 1003 15.92 -25.74 -9.45
C SER A 1003 15.44 -24.67 -8.47
N LEU A 1004 14.37 -24.96 -7.73
CA LEU A 1004 13.85 -24.10 -6.67
C LEU A 1004 14.79 -24.08 -5.45
N THR A 1005 15.17 -25.25 -4.92
CA THR A 1005 15.93 -25.37 -3.67
C THR A 1005 17.42 -25.07 -3.83
N TYR A 1006 18.03 -25.43 -4.97
CA TYR A 1006 19.49 -25.37 -5.16
C TYR A 1006 19.94 -24.55 -6.38
N SER A 1007 19.00 -23.93 -7.11
CA SER A 1007 19.27 -23.27 -8.41
C SER A 1007 19.96 -24.20 -9.43
N VAL A 1008 19.72 -25.52 -9.35
CA VAL A 1008 20.27 -26.51 -10.29
C VAL A 1008 19.33 -26.68 -11.48
N TYR A 1009 19.84 -26.43 -12.68
CA TYR A 1009 19.11 -26.59 -13.94
C TYR A 1009 19.75 -27.71 -14.77
N THR A 1010 18.92 -28.62 -15.32
CA THR A 1010 19.32 -29.77 -16.14
C THR A 1010 18.21 -30.11 -17.14
N THR A 1011 18.48 -30.99 -18.12
CA THR A 1011 17.41 -31.56 -18.96
C THR A 1011 16.28 -32.19 -18.13
N ASN A 1012 16.59 -32.78 -16.97
CA ASN A 1012 15.58 -33.36 -16.07
C ASN A 1012 14.73 -32.29 -15.35
N SER A 1013 15.22 -31.06 -15.17
CA SER A 1013 14.39 -29.95 -14.67
C SER A 1013 13.47 -29.41 -15.77
N ASP A 1014 13.94 -29.38 -17.03
CA ASP A 1014 13.05 -29.06 -18.16
C ASP A 1014 11.96 -30.11 -18.36
N VAL A 1015 12.23 -31.40 -18.09
CA VAL A 1015 11.20 -32.47 -18.08
C VAL A 1015 10.11 -32.21 -17.03
N TRP A 1016 10.47 -31.69 -15.86
CA TRP A 1016 9.46 -31.28 -14.86
C TRP A 1016 8.62 -30.12 -15.38
N SER A 1017 9.25 -29.09 -15.97
CA SER A 1017 8.57 -27.95 -16.61
C SER A 1017 7.64 -28.42 -17.74
N TYR A 1018 8.07 -29.41 -18.54
CA TYR A 1018 7.27 -30.04 -19.57
C TYR A 1018 6.03 -30.74 -18.99
N GLY A 1019 6.13 -31.38 -17.82
CA GLY A 1019 4.97 -31.92 -17.12
C GLY A 1019 3.95 -30.83 -16.77
N VAL A 1020 4.40 -29.64 -16.34
CA VAL A 1020 3.53 -28.48 -16.08
C VAL A 1020 2.91 -27.94 -17.38
N LEU A 1021 3.70 -27.82 -18.46
CA LEU A 1021 3.20 -27.46 -19.79
C LEU A 1021 2.15 -28.46 -20.31
N LEU A 1022 2.34 -29.75 -20.11
CA LEU A 1022 1.37 -30.78 -20.51
C LEU A 1022 0.04 -30.61 -19.75
N TRP A 1023 0.10 -30.22 -18.47
CA TRP A 1023 -1.07 -29.83 -17.69
C TRP A 1023 -1.73 -28.53 -18.21
N GLU A 1024 -0.95 -27.51 -18.61
CA GLU A 1024 -1.48 -26.31 -19.28
C GLU A 1024 -2.22 -26.66 -20.59
N ILE A 1025 -1.66 -27.57 -21.39
CA ILE A 1025 -2.25 -28.01 -22.68
C ILE A 1025 -3.59 -28.71 -22.45
N VAL A 1026 -3.65 -29.74 -21.61
CA VAL A 1026 -4.91 -30.49 -21.42
C VAL A 1026 -5.97 -29.68 -20.66
N SER A 1027 -5.57 -28.73 -19.80
CA SER A 1027 -6.48 -27.82 -19.09
C SER A 1027 -6.94 -26.61 -19.93
N LEU A 1028 -6.59 -26.58 -21.22
CA LEU A 1028 -6.91 -25.48 -22.15
C LEU A 1028 -6.42 -24.11 -21.63
N GLY A 1029 -5.18 -24.06 -21.15
CA GLY A 1029 -4.53 -22.84 -20.65
C GLY A 1029 -4.94 -22.42 -19.24
N GLY A 1030 -5.29 -23.37 -18.36
CA GLY A 1030 -5.50 -23.09 -16.93
C GLY A 1030 -4.23 -22.62 -16.25
N THR A 1031 -4.34 -21.85 -15.16
CA THR A 1031 -3.16 -21.31 -14.44
C THR A 1031 -2.56 -22.37 -13.50
N PRO A 1032 -1.28 -22.77 -13.63
CA PRO A 1032 -0.68 -23.78 -12.76
C PRO A 1032 -0.63 -23.35 -11.29
N TYR A 1033 -1.10 -24.23 -10.39
CA TYR A 1033 -1.21 -23.97 -8.94
C TYR A 1033 -2.04 -22.71 -8.64
N CYS A 1034 -3.14 -22.51 -9.38
CA CYS A 1034 -4.11 -21.42 -9.17
C CYS A 1034 -4.59 -21.39 -7.70
N GLY A 1035 -4.74 -20.19 -7.14
CA GLY A 1035 -5.09 -19.98 -5.71
C GLY A 1035 -3.95 -20.25 -4.71
N MET A 1036 -2.75 -20.63 -5.17
CA MET A 1036 -1.57 -20.85 -4.31
C MET A 1036 -0.48 -19.84 -4.60
N THR A 1037 0.16 -19.32 -3.54
CA THR A 1037 1.31 -18.43 -3.66
C THR A 1037 2.61 -19.18 -3.98
N CYS A 1038 3.60 -18.50 -4.57
CA CYS A 1038 4.92 -19.07 -4.85
C CYS A 1038 5.65 -19.57 -3.58
N ALA A 1039 5.39 -18.98 -2.41
CA ALA A 1039 5.95 -19.42 -1.14
C ALA A 1039 5.34 -20.75 -0.66
N GLU A 1040 4.00 -20.85 -0.67
CA GLU A 1040 3.33 -22.12 -0.34
C GLU A 1040 3.68 -23.24 -1.32
N LEU A 1041 3.88 -22.91 -2.60
CA LEU A 1041 4.32 -23.88 -3.60
C LEU A 1041 5.71 -24.43 -3.27
N TYR A 1042 6.64 -23.55 -2.89
CA TYR A 1042 7.99 -23.93 -2.44
C TYR A 1042 7.94 -24.85 -1.20
N GLU A 1043 7.03 -24.59 -0.25
CA GLU A 1043 6.84 -25.47 0.93
C GLU A 1043 6.17 -26.81 0.58
N LYS A 1044 5.18 -26.82 -0.32
CA LYS A 1044 4.34 -27.99 -0.61
C LYS A 1044 4.97 -28.98 -1.60
N LEU A 1045 5.75 -28.55 -2.58
CA LEU A 1045 6.36 -29.45 -3.57
C LEU A 1045 7.31 -30.52 -2.96
N PRO A 1046 8.16 -30.22 -1.96
CA PRO A 1046 8.91 -31.24 -1.22
C PRO A 1046 8.03 -32.20 -0.43
N GLN A 1047 6.84 -31.77 0.02
CA GLN A 1047 5.85 -32.59 0.74
C GLN A 1047 5.03 -33.50 -0.21
N SER A 1048 5.59 -33.84 -1.37
CA SER A 1048 4.96 -34.65 -2.43
C SER A 1048 3.67 -34.08 -3.04
N TYR A 1049 3.28 -32.83 -2.75
CA TYR A 1049 2.16 -32.17 -3.41
C TYR A 1049 2.45 -31.93 -4.90
N ARG A 1050 1.44 -32.08 -5.76
CA ARG A 1050 1.51 -31.94 -7.23
C ARG A 1050 0.22 -31.30 -7.77
N LEU A 1051 0.23 -30.88 -9.04
CA LEU A 1051 -0.99 -30.44 -9.71
C LEU A 1051 -2.02 -31.58 -9.76
N GLU A 1052 -3.27 -31.25 -9.46
CA GLU A 1052 -4.39 -32.19 -9.49
C GLU A 1052 -4.76 -32.55 -10.94
N LYS A 1053 -5.27 -33.77 -11.15
CA LYS A 1053 -5.69 -34.27 -12.46
C LYS A 1053 -6.85 -33.44 -13.01
N PRO A 1054 -6.73 -32.80 -14.21
CA PRO A 1054 -7.85 -32.11 -14.84
C PRO A 1054 -9.00 -33.08 -15.15
N LEU A 1055 -10.25 -32.66 -14.89
CA LEU A 1055 -11.44 -33.50 -15.04
C LEU A 1055 -11.65 -34.02 -16.48
N ASN A 1056 -11.11 -33.30 -17.46
CA ASN A 1056 -11.16 -33.63 -18.88
C ASN A 1056 -9.97 -34.48 -19.35
N CYS A 1057 -9.03 -34.88 -18.48
CA CYS A 1057 -7.83 -35.64 -18.85
C CYS A 1057 -8.01 -37.15 -18.61
N ASP A 1058 -7.51 -37.97 -19.53
CA ASP A 1058 -7.38 -39.42 -19.33
C ASP A 1058 -6.26 -39.77 -18.32
N ASP A 1059 -6.36 -40.91 -17.63
CA ASP A 1059 -5.37 -41.33 -16.64
C ASP A 1059 -3.98 -41.57 -17.23
N GLU A 1060 -3.89 -42.02 -18.48
CA GLU A 1060 -2.64 -42.39 -19.15
C GLU A 1060 -1.77 -41.15 -19.46
N VAL A 1061 -2.40 -40.01 -19.77
CA VAL A 1061 -1.73 -38.72 -19.98
C VAL A 1061 -1.36 -38.06 -18.64
N TYR A 1062 -2.20 -38.21 -17.61
CA TYR A 1062 -1.87 -37.74 -16.27
C TYR A 1062 -0.75 -38.57 -15.60
N GLU A 1063 -0.67 -39.89 -15.88
CA GLU A 1063 0.45 -40.70 -15.40
C GLU A 1063 1.77 -40.20 -16.01
N LEU A 1064 1.79 -39.84 -17.30
CA LEU A 1064 2.95 -39.25 -17.95
C LEU A 1064 3.40 -37.93 -17.27
N MET A 1065 2.45 -37.08 -16.85
CA MET A 1065 2.77 -35.90 -16.01
C MET A 1065 3.36 -36.31 -14.65
N GLY A 1066 2.75 -37.29 -13.97
CA GLY A 1066 3.24 -37.83 -12.70
C GLY A 1066 4.64 -38.44 -12.77
N GLN A 1067 4.98 -39.06 -13.91
CA GLN A 1067 6.33 -39.53 -14.21
C GLN A 1067 7.32 -38.36 -14.41
N CYS A 1068 6.89 -37.26 -15.04
CA CYS A 1068 7.68 -36.03 -15.17
C CYS A 1068 7.92 -35.33 -13.82
N TRP A 1069 6.93 -35.33 -12.90
CA TRP A 1069 7.05 -34.70 -11.58
C TRP A 1069 7.61 -35.61 -10.46
N ARG A 1070 8.32 -36.70 -10.83
CA ARG A 1070 9.04 -37.53 -9.87
C ARG A 1070 10.08 -36.68 -9.13
N GLU A 1071 10.06 -36.74 -7.81
CA GLU A 1071 10.91 -35.97 -6.90
C GLU A 1071 12.39 -36.02 -7.32
N LYS A 1072 12.96 -37.23 -7.39
CA LYS A 1072 14.37 -37.45 -7.76
C LYS A 1072 14.56 -37.29 -9.28
N PRO A 1073 15.39 -36.35 -9.77
CA PRO A 1073 15.45 -36.01 -11.21
C PRO A 1073 15.78 -37.19 -12.12
N TYR A 1074 16.71 -38.06 -11.69
CA TYR A 1074 17.13 -39.25 -12.44
C TYR A 1074 16.06 -40.37 -12.54
N LYS A 1075 14.88 -40.20 -11.91
CA LYS A 1075 13.72 -41.10 -12.09
C LYS A 1075 12.70 -40.59 -13.11
N ARG A 1076 12.85 -39.35 -13.62
CA ARG A 1076 11.98 -38.76 -14.65
C ARG A 1076 12.34 -39.36 -16.02
N PRO A 1077 11.37 -39.49 -16.96
CA PRO A 1077 11.65 -39.99 -18.31
C PRO A 1077 12.47 -38.97 -19.14
N SER A 1078 13.18 -39.45 -20.16
CA SER A 1078 13.81 -38.55 -21.15
C SER A 1078 12.77 -38.01 -22.15
N PHE A 1079 13.10 -36.91 -22.85
CA PHE A 1079 12.21 -36.37 -23.89
C PHE A 1079 11.95 -37.37 -25.02
N GLN A 1080 12.95 -38.15 -25.43
CA GLN A 1080 12.77 -39.30 -26.32
C GLN A 1080 11.72 -40.30 -25.81
N GLN A 1081 11.73 -40.65 -24.52
CA GLN A 1081 10.75 -41.56 -23.92
C GLN A 1081 9.35 -40.95 -23.90
N ILE A 1082 9.23 -39.67 -23.50
CA ILE A 1082 7.98 -38.91 -23.53
C ILE A 1082 7.39 -38.87 -24.95
N LEU A 1083 8.22 -38.61 -25.97
CA LEU A 1083 7.83 -38.56 -27.37
C LEU A 1083 7.35 -39.93 -27.87
N VAL A 1084 7.99 -41.03 -27.48
CA VAL A 1084 7.52 -42.39 -27.80
C VAL A 1084 6.15 -42.67 -27.17
N SER A 1085 5.92 -42.28 -25.92
CA SER A 1085 4.61 -42.41 -25.27
C SER A 1085 3.52 -41.62 -26.00
N LEU A 1086 3.79 -40.37 -26.39
CA LEU A 1086 2.83 -39.49 -27.06
C LEU A 1086 2.55 -39.91 -28.51
N ASN A 1087 3.54 -40.41 -29.24
CA ASN A 1087 3.33 -40.92 -30.60
C ASN A 1087 2.40 -42.15 -30.59
N ARG A 1088 2.56 -43.08 -29.62
CA ARG A 1088 1.63 -44.19 -29.44
C ARG A 1088 0.20 -43.71 -29.14
N MET A 1089 0.04 -42.73 -28.25
CA MET A 1089 -1.28 -42.13 -27.95
C MET A 1089 -1.93 -41.49 -29.20
N LEU A 1090 -1.13 -40.89 -30.09
CA LEU A 1090 -1.60 -40.34 -31.37
C LEU A 1090 -1.99 -41.44 -32.38
N GLU A 1091 -1.31 -42.59 -32.37
CA GLU A 1091 -1.61 -43.75 -33.23
C GLU A 1091 -2.88 -44.50 -32.79
N GLU A 1092 -3.13 -44.62 -31.48
CA GLU A 1092 -4.26 -45.38 -30.91
C GLU A 1092 -5.64 -44.73 -31.14
N ARG A 1093 -5.71 -43.44 -31.54
CA ARG A 1093 -6.94 -42.68 -31.82
C ARG A 1093 -7.99 -42.64 -30.70
N LYS A 1094 -7.61 -43.02 -29.48
CA LYS A 1094 -8.39 -42.85 -28.24
C LYS A 1094 -8.58 -41.37 -27.92
N THR A 1095 -9.70 -41.00 -27.30
CA THR A 1095 -9.90 -39.63 -26.77
C THR A 1095 -9.18 -39.52 -25.43
N TYR A 1096 -8.09 -38.74 -25.41
CA TYR A 1096 -7.24 -38.53 -24.22
C TYR A 1096 -7.52 -37.22 -23.48
N VAL A 1097 -8.13 -36.25 -24.15
CA VAL A 1097 -8.67 -35.02 -23.57
C VAL A 1097 -10.13 -34.90 -23.99
N ASN A 1098 -11.05 -35.08 -23.05
CA ASN A 1098 -12.47 -34.99 -23.34
C ASN A 1098 -12.91 -33.53 -23.47
N THR A 1099 -13.10 -33.07 -24.71
CA THR A 1099 -13.60 -31.72 -25.00
C THR A 1099 -15.13 -31.64 -25.12
N THR A 1100 -15.88 -32.72 -24.88
CA THR A 1100 -17.36 -32.67 -24.93
C THR A 1100 -17.95 -31.92 -23.73
N LEU A 1101 -19.07 -31.24 -23.98
CA LEU A 1101 -19.82 -30.53 -22.96
C LEU A 1101 -20.67 -31.53 -22.14
N TYR A 1102 -20.55 -31.48 -20.81
CA TYR A 1102 -21.36 -32.28 -19.87
C TYR A 1102 -21.84 -31.43 -18.70
N GLU A 1103 -22.85 -31.90 -17.94
CA GLU A 1103 -23.58 -31.14 -16.90
C GLU A 1103 -22.72 -30.54 -15.76
N LYS A 1104 -21.43 -30.87 -15.69
CA LYS A 1104 -20.47 -30.37 -14.69
C LYS A 1104 -19.12 -30.00 -15.32
N PHE A 1105 -19.09 -29.66 -16.61
CA PHE A 1105 -17.87 -29.19 -17.25
C PHE A 1105 -17.50 -27.81 -16.71
N THR A 1106 -16.29 -27.68 -16.19
CA THR A 1106 -15.66 -26.39 -15.84
C THR A 1106 -14.21 -26.42 -16.29
N TYR A 1107 -13.71 -25.29 -16.81
CA TYR A 1107 -12.29 -25.15 -17.09
C TYR A 1107 -11.48 -24.99 -15.80
N ALA A 1108 -10.19 -25.33 -15.85
CA ALA A 1108 -9.27 -24.93 -14.79
C ALA A 1108 -9.16 -23.40 -14.72
N GLY A 1109 -9.24 -22.86 -13.50
CA GLY A 1109 -9.48 -21.44 -13.24
C GLY A 1109 -8.42 -20.50 -13.83
N ILE A 1110 -8.90 -19.36 -14.34
CA ILE A 1110 -8.08 -18.28 -14.90
C ILE A 1110 -7.67 -17.28 -13.80
N ASP A 1111 -8.44 -17.16 -12.72
CA ASP A 1111 -8.44 -16.05 -11.74
C ASP A 1111 -7.25 -16.02 -10.75
N CYS A 1112 -6.04 -16.10 -11.30
CA CYS A 1112 -4.83 -15.52 -10.75
C CYS A 1112 -4.19 -14.72 -11.89
N SER A 1113 -3.97 -13.42 -11.70
CA SER A 1113 -3.52 -12.48 -12.73
C SER A 1113 -2.30 -13.02 -13.47
N ALA A 1114 -2.41 -13.15 -14.80
CA ALA A 1114 -1.36 -13.76 -15.64
C ALA A 1114 -0.02 -12.98 -15.62
N GLU A 1115 -0.02 -11.75 -15.10
CA GLU A 1115 1.17 -10.93 -14.85
C GLU A 1115 2.06 -11.49 -13.73
N GLU A 1116 1.56 -12.38 -12.86
CA GLU A 1116 2.36 -13.09 -11.84
C GLU A 1116 3.12 -14.31 -12.40
N ALA A 1117 3.10 -14.55 -13.71
CA ALA A 1117 3.66 -15.74 -14.35
C ALA A 1117 5.03 -15.57 -15.00
N GLY A 1118 5.63 -14.37 -14.98
CA GLY A 1118 6.87 -14.01 -15.71
C GLY A 1118 8.04 -13.62 -14.81
#